data_AF-A0A2I0KM69-F1
#
_entry.id   AF-A0A2I0KM69-F1
#
_cell.length_a   1.000
_cell.length_b   1.000
_cell.length_c   1.000
_cell.angle_alpha   90.00
_cell.angle_beta   90.00
_cell.angle_gamma   90.00
#
_symmetry.space_group_name_H-M   'P 1'
#
loop_
_entity.id
_entity.type
_entity.pdbx_description
1 polymer ?
#
loop_
_entity_poly.entity_id
_entity_poly.type
_entity_poly.pdbx_seq_one_letter_code
_entity_poly.pdbx_strand_id
1 'polypeptide(L)'
;MIRDEVNQSIIISGESGAGKTETAKIAMQYLAALGGGSGIEYEILKTNPILEAFGNAKTSRNDNSSRFGKLIEIQFSETGKISGARIQTFVQCADGERSYHIFYQLCAGAPHALREKLNLRTADEYKYLRQSSCFSIAGVDDAEEFCVVMEALDVVHVSKEDQESVFAMLAAVLWLGNTSFTVIDNENHVEAVEDESLSTVAKLLGCSTGELNLALSTRKMRVGNDTIIQKLTLSQRRTGRSISILDIYGFESFDRNSFEQFCINYANERLQQHFNRHLFKLEQEEYVQDGIDWARVDFEDNQDCLNLFEKKPLGLLSLLDEESTFPNGTDLTFANKLKQHLHSNSYFRGDRGKAFTVNHYAGEVTYDTTGFLEKNRDLLHLDSIQLLSQCSCPLPQIFASNMLNQSEKPVAGPLFKAGGAESQKLSVATKFKSQLFQLMQRLESTTPHFIRCIKPNSLQSPGVYEQGLVLQQLRCCGVLEVVRISRSGFPTRMSHQKFARRYGFLLLESAASQDPLSVSVAILHQFNILPEMYQVGYTKLFFRTGQIGVLEDTRNRTLHGILRVQSVFRGHRARVYIKELRKGITTLQSFIIGEKVRKEYAVLVRRHRAAVSIQKRVKSKREMNRYQKLCDASVAIQSVVRGWLVRRCSSDIGFLRSGFKGAEPEEVLVKASFLAELQRRVLKAEAALREKEEENDILKQRLQQYESRWFEYEVKMKSMEEVWQKQMRSLQSSLSIARKSLAVDGSSRNSDASVNDDQDPTSLEAEPLTESNGTRPMSAGLSVISRLAEELEQRSQVFGDDAKFLVEVKSGQVDASLNPDRELRRLKQMFEAWKKDYGMRLRETKVILNKLGNDQGGGAAIDKVKKKWWGRRNSSRIN
;
A
#
# COMPACT_ATOMS: atom_id res chain seq x y z
N MET A 1 -8.98 2.13 10.93
CA MET A 1 -7.84 2.46 10.04
C MET A 1 -7.67 3.97 9.83
N ILE A 2 -8.40 4.67 8.93
CA ILE A 2 -8.15 6.10 8.63
C ILE A 2 -8.27 7.01 9.86
N ARG A 3 -9.31 6.79 10.68
CA ARG A 3 -9.59 7.63 11.87
C ARG A 3 -8.50 7.55 12.94
N ASP A 4 -7.98 6.36 13.17
CA ASP A 4 -7.13 6.06 14.33
C ASP A 4 -5.68 5.80 13.91
N GLU A 5 -5.36 5.87 12.62
CA GLU A 5 -4.04 5.69 12.00
C GLU A 5 -3.29 4.38 12.32
N VAL A 6 -4.01 3.37 12.83
CA VAL A 6 -3.48 2.04 13.19
C VAL A 6 -3.94 0.99 12.18
N ASN A 7 -3.10 -0.02 11.93
CA ASN A 7 -3.43 -1.20 11.13
C ASN A 7 -4.56 -2.00 11.78
N GLN A 8 -5.36 -2.67 10.97
CA GLN A 8 -6.53 -3.41 11.46
C GLN A 8 -6.38 -4.89 11.14
N SER A 9 -6.98 -5.76 11.95
CA SER A 9 -7.16 -7.16 11.61
C SER A 9 -8.62 -7.56 11.71
N ILE A 10 -9.09 -8.39 10.78
CA ILE A 10 -10.40 -9.03 10.80
C ILE A 10 -10.14 -10.51 11.03
N ILE A 11 -10.53 -11.02 12.20
CA ILE A 11 -10.31 -12.40 12.61
C ILE A 11 -11.64 -13.13 12.49
N ILE A 12 -11.72 -14.05 11.53
CA ILE A 12 -12.92 -14.84 11.24
C ILE A 12 -12.72 -16.23 11.83
N SER A 13 -13.66 -16.65 12.67
CA SER A 13 -13.57 -17.93 13.40
C SER A 13 -14.93 -18.60 13.52
N GLY A 14 -14.94 -19.90 13.77
CA GLY A 14 -16.13 -20.74 13.82
C GLY A 14 -15.82 -22.16 13.39
N GLU A 15 -16.74 -23.09 13.62
CA GLU A 15 -16.57 -24.50 13.24
C GLU A 15 -16.39 -24.69 11.72
N SER A 16 -15.87 -25.85 11.31
CA SER A 16 -15.78 -26.18 9.88
C SER A 16 -17.18 -26.19 9.24
N GLY A 17 -17.29 -25.57 8.06
CA GLY A 17 -18.57 -25.38 7.37
C GLY A 17 -19.46 -24.24 7.87
N ALA A 18 -19.01 -23.43 8.84
CA ALA A 18 -19.78 -22.28 9.34
C ALA A 18 -19.81 -21.06 8.39
N GLY A 19 -19.06 -21.08 7.27
CA GLY A 19 -19.01 -19.98 6.29
C GLY A 19 -17.89 -18.95 6.49
N LYS A 20 -16.76 -19.35 7.11
CA LYS A 20 -15.60 -18.47 7.33
C LYS A 20 -15.02 -17.92 6.02
N THR A 21 -14.76 -18.79 5.06
CA THR A 21 -14.20 -18.45 3.74
C THR A 21 -15.11 -17.53 2.94
N GLU A 22 -16.43 -17.79 2.94
CA GLU A 22 -17.41 -16.90 2.32
C GLU A 22 -17.45 -15.53 3.00
N THR A 23 -17.35 -15.49 4.33
CA THR A 23 -17.27 -14.22 5.08
C THR A 23 -16.01 -13.44 4.71
N ALA A 24 -14.86 -14.12 4.58
CA ALA A 24 -13.60 -13.51 4.14
C ALA A 24 -13.73 -12.93 2.73
N LYS A 25 -14.37 -13.66 1.81
CA LYS A 25 -14.67 -13.23 0.44
C LYS A 25 -15.56 -11.98 0.41
N ILE A 26 -16.64 -11.96 1.19
CA ILE A 26 -17.54 -10.79 1.30
C ILE A 26 -16.77 -9.59 1.87
N ALA A 27 -15.97 -9.78 2.92
CA ALA A 27 -15.15 -8.72 3.49
C ALA A 27 -14.17 -8.13 2.47
N MET A 28 -13.52 -8.99 1.67
CA MET A 28 -12.63 -8.56 0.58
C MET A 28 -13.38 -7.79 -0.51
N GLN A 29 -14.53 -8.30 -0.97
CA GLN A 29 -15.36 -7.63 -1.97
C GLN A 29 -15.82 -6.25 -1.50
N TYR A 30 -16.18 -6.13 -0.22
CA TYR A 30 -16.57 -4.86 0.38
C TYR A 30 -15.40 -3.88 0.43
N LEU A 31 -14.22 -4.33 0.86
CA LEU A 31 -13.01 -3.49 0.89
C LEU A 31 -12.55 -3.08 -0.51
N ALA A 32 -12.68 -3.98 -1.49
CA ALA A 32 -12.45 -3.71 -2.91
C ALA A 32 -13.38 -2.62 -3.45
N ALA A 33 -14.69 -2.76 -3.23
CA ALA A 33 -15.69 -1.81 -3.70
C ALA A 33 -15.48 -0.40 -3.10
N LEU A 34 -15.04 -0.32 -1.83
CA LEU A 34 -14.72 0.94 -1.17
C LEU A 34 -13.36 1.52 -1.56
N GLY A 35 -12.38 0.66 -1.84
CA GLY A 35 -10.98 1.03 -2.12
C GLY A 35 -10.77 1.71 -3.47
N GLY A 36 -11.68 1.50 -4.43
CA GLY A 36 -11.80 2.27 -5.66
C GLY A 36 -10.51 2.53 -6.44
N GLY A 37 -10.13 1.60 -7.32
CA GLY A 37 -9.25 1.84 -8.47
C GLY A 37 -8.25 0.72 -8.81
N SER A 38 -7.93 0.66 -10.11
CA SER A 38 -6.84 -0.03 -10.82
C SER A 38 -7.07 -1.45 -11.35
N GLY A 39 -8.15 -2.15 -10.94
CA GLY A 39 -8.40 -3.52 -11.42
C GLY A 39 -7.66 -4.59 -10.62
N ILE A 40 -6.69 -4.18 -9.77
CA ILE A 40 -6.03 -5.04 -8.78
C ILE A 40 -7.04 -5.70 -7.84
N GLU A 41 -8.18 -5.05 -7.59
CA GLU A 41 -9.24 -5.63 -6.77
C GLU A 41 -9.82 -6.91 -7.38
N TYR A 42 -9.95 -6.95 -8.71
CA TYR A 42 -10.42 -8.12 -9.44
C TYR A 42 -9.38 -9.25 -9.40
N GLU A 43 -8.10 -8.91 -9.54
CA GLU A 43 -6.98 -9.86 -9.43
C GLU A 43 -6.93 -10.51 -8.03
N ILE A 44 -7.07 -9.71 -6.96
CA ILE A 44 -7.08 -10.22 -5.57
C ILE A 44 -8.23 -11.22 -5.38
N LEU A 45 -9.43 -10.90 -5.85
CA LEU A 45 -10.59 -11.79 -5.74
C LEU A 45 -10.40 -13.10 -6.53
N LYS A 46 -9.70 -13.05 -7.67
CA LYS A 46 -9.40 -14.23 -8.49
C LYS A 46 -8.28 -15.11 -7.92
N THR A 47 -7.58 -14.69 -6.85
CA THR A 47 -6.67 -15.60 -6.13
C THR A 47 -7.40 -16.69 -5.34
N ASN A 48 -8.67 -16.48 -4.98
CA ASN A 48 -9.42 -17.43 -4.16
C ASN A 48 -9.63 -18.79 -4.85
N PRO A 49 -10.16 -18.89 -6.08
CA PRO A 49 -10.31 -20.18 -6.76
C PRO A 49 -9.02 -20.99 -6.84
N ILE A 50 -7.88 -20.32 -7.06
CA ILE A 50 -6.56 -20.97 -7.07
C ILE A 50 -6.25 -21.54 -5.69
N LEU A 51 -6.39 -20.75 -4.64
CA LEU A 51 -6.06 -21.19 -3.28
C LEU A 51 -7.04 -22.25 -2.75
N GLU A 52 -8.31 -22.19 -3.14
CA GLU A 52 -9.30 -23.21 -2.82
C GLU A 52 -8.98 -24.51 -3.56
N ALA A 53 -8.63 -24.47 -4.85
CA ALA A 53 -8.23 -25.66 -5.59
C ALA A 53 -7.02 -26.38 -4.98
N PHE A 54 -5.98 -25.62 -4.59
CA PHE A 54 -4.73 -26.17 -4.09
C PHE A 54 -4.71 -26.43 -2.57
N GLY A 55 -5.66 -25.89 -1.81
CA GLY A 55 -5.61 -25.92 -0.35
C GLY A 55 -6.90 -26.27 0.36
N ASN A 56 -8.03 -26.40 -0.36
CA ASN A 56 -9.25 -26.95 0.19
C ASN A 56 -9.44 -28.41 -0.25
N ALA A 57 -10.18 -29.14 0.59
CA ALA A 57 -10.51 -30.53 0.38
C ALA A 57 -11.92 -30.82 0.93
N LYS A 58 -12.55 -31.88 0.42
CA LYS A 58 -13.82 -32.37 0.96
C LYS A 58 -13.56 -33.14 2.24
N THR A 59 -14.16 -32.66 3.33
CA THR A 59 -14.22 -33.34 4.62
C THR A 59 -15.55 -34.06 4.84
N SER A 60 -15.64 -34.89 5.88
CA SER A 60 -16.92 -35.47 6.34
C SER A 60 -17.98 -34.42 6.73
N ARG A 61 -17.58 -33.17 7.04
CA ARG A 61 -18.45 -32.11 7.58
C ARG A 61 -18.68 -30.93 6.63
N ASN A 62 -17.86 -30.79 5.61
CA ASN A 62 -17.83 -29.67 4.67
C ASN A 62 -17.17 -30.11 3.36
N ASP A 63 -17.85 -29.89 2.24
CA ASP A 63 -17.38 -30.29 0.90
C ASP A 63 -16.23 -29.45 0.36
N ASN A 64 -16.02 -28.23 0.88
CA ASN A 64 -14.95 -27.31 0.49
C ASN A 64 -14.26 -26.75 1.75
N SER A 65 -13.57 -27.61 2.50
CA SER A 65 -12.93 -27.25 3.77
C SER A 65 -11.50 -26.78 3.56
N SER A 66 -11.19 -25.56 3.99
CA SER A 66 -9.81 -25.05 3.99
C SER A 66 -8.93 -25.86 4.94
N ARG A 67 -7.89 -26.48 4.38
CA ARG A 67 -6.86 -27.26 5.11
C ARG A 67 -5.61 -26.42 5.40
N PHE A 68 -5.68 -25.11 5.17
CA PHE A 68 -4.64 -24.15 5.52
C PHE A 68 -5.27 -22.90 6.14
N GLY A 69 -4.56 -22.26 7.06
CA GLY A 69 -4.87 -20.91 7.49
C GLY A 69 -4.37 -19.90 6.46
N LYS A 70 -5.18 -18.89 6.12
CA LYS A 70 -4.87 -17.83 5.18
C LYS A 70 -4.90 -16.48 5.90
N LEU A 71 -3.77 -15.78 5.88
CA LEU A 71 -3.68 -14.37 6.27
C LEU A 71 -3.56 -13.52 5.00
N ILE A 72 -4.60 -12.73 4.72
CA ILE A 72 -4.66 -11.81 3.59
C ILE A 72 -4.45 -10.40 4.10
N GLU A 73 -3.32 -9.81 3.77
CA GLU A 73 -3.03 -8.42 4.10
C GLU A 73 -3.31 -7.55 2.88
N ILE A 74 -4.33 -6.70 2.97
CA ILE A 74 -4.65 -5.69 1.95
C ILE A 74 -3.99 -4.38 2.37
N GLN A 75 -3.16 -3.84 1.49
CA GLN A 75 -2.42 -2.60 1.71
C GLN A 75 -3.16 -1.42 1.10
N PHE A 76 -3.21 -0.32 1.84
CA PHE A 76 -3.88 0.92 1.46
C PHE A 76 -2.91 2.09 1.40
N SER A 77 -3.12 2.98 0.43
CA SER A 77 -2.48 4.28 0.35
C SER A 77 -2.95 5.22 1.47
N GLU A 78 -2.26 6.34 1.66
CA GLU A 78 -2.69 7.39 2.59
C GLU A 78 -4.07 7.96 2.27
N THR A 79 -4.44 7.95 0.99
CA THR A 79 -5.75 8.40 0.48
C THR A 79 -6.86 7.36 0.61
N GLY A 80 -6.57 6.17 1.14
CA GLY A 80 -7.53 5.10 1.38
C GLY A 80 -7.79 4.18 0.17
N LYS A 81 -6.94 4.22 -0.86
CA LYS A 81 -7.04 3.34 -2.03
C LYS A 81 -6.21 2.07 -1.87
N ILE A 82 -6.64 0.96 -2.46
CA ILE A 82 -5.86 -0.29 -2.43
C ILE A 82 -4.57 -0.11 -3.25
N SER A 83 -3.42 -0.46 -2.65
CA SER A 83 -2.09 -0.35 -3.26
C SER A 83 -1.40 -1.70 -3.48
N GLY A 84 -1.93 -2.77 -2.88
CA GLY A 84 -1.45 -4.13 -3.06
C GLY A 84 -2.06 -5.10 -2.07
N ALA A 85 -1.74 -6.39 -2.22
CA ALA A 85 -2.11 -7.42 -1.26
C ALA A 85 -0.97 -8.42 -1.06
N ARG A 86 -0.93 -9.04 0.12
CA ARG A 86 0.00 -10.10 0.47
C ARG A 86 -0.79 -11.25 1.10
N ILE A 87 -0.61 -12.46 0.59
CA ILE A 87 -1.23 -13.66 1.14
C ILE A 87 -0.14 -14.50 1.81
N GLN A 88 -0.37 -14.92 3.04
CA GLN A 88 0.46 -15.88 3.76
C GLN A 88 -0.39 -17.10 4.12
N THR A 89 0.14 -18.29 3.87
CA THR A 89 -0.53 -19.56 4.13
C THR A 89 0.17 -20.31 5.29
N PHE A 90 -0.62 -21.08 6.04
CA PHE A 90 -0.17 -21.94 7.14
C PHE A 90 -0.78 -23.34 6.92
N VAL A 91 0.02 -24.37 6.64
CA VAL A 91 -0.46 -25.65 6.06
C VAL A 91 -0.60 -26.76 7.12
N GLN A 92 -1.64 -27.60 7.04
CA GLN A 92 -1.62 -28.98 7.55
C GLN A 92 -2.72 -29.89 6.93
N CYS A 93 -2.34 -31.05 6.38
CA CYS A 93 -3.24 -32.00 5.69
C CYS A 93 -3.58 -33.19 6.57
N ALA A 94 -4.86 -33.60 6.67
CA ALA A 94 -5.32 -34.75 7.47
C ALA A 94 -5.67 -35.97 6.62
N ASP A 95 -5.60 -37.16 7.24
CA ASP A 95 -5.89 -38.45 6.61
C ASP A 95 -7.38 -38.81 6.64
N GLY A 96 -7.86 -39.47 5.58
CA GLY A 96 -9.17 -40.13 5.52
C GLY A 96 -10.24 -39.43 4.68
N GLU A 97 -9.88 -38.36 3.97
CA GLU A 97 -10.80 -37.48 3.24
C GLU A 97 -10.41 -37.36 1.75
N ARG A 98 -11.23 -36.70 0.93
CA ARG A 98 -10.86 -36.43 -0.47
C ARG A 98 -9.56 -35.62 -0.46
N SER A 99 -8.62 -35.91 -1.34
CA SER A 99 -7.41 -35.07 -1.48
C SER A 99 -7.76 -33.66 -2.01
N TYR A 100 -6.77 -32.77 -2.14
CA TYR A 100 -6.99 -31.39 -2.62
C TYR A 100 -7.74 -31.37 -3.96
N HIS A 101 -8.67 -30.41 -4.11
CA HIS A 101 -9.56 -30.34 -5.28
C HIS A 101 -8.81 -30.32 -6.62
N ILE A 102 -7.66 -29.65 -6.68
CA ILE A 102 -6.86 -29.51 -7.91
C ILE A 102 -6.50 -30.85 -8.56
N PHE A 103 -6.29 -31.92 -7.80
CA PHE A 103 -5.97 -33.23 -8.38
C PHE A 103 -7.16 -33.81 -9.18
N TYR A 104 -8.37 -33.67 -8.64
CA TYR A 104 -9.58 -34.15 -9.29
C TYR A 104 -10.00 -33.24 -10.44
N GLN A 105 -9.88 -31.93 -10.26
CA GLN A 105 -10.08 -30.92 -11.30
C GLN A 105 -9.13 -31.14 -12.48
N LEU A 106 -7.85 -31.44 -12.23
CA LEU A 106 -6.88 -31.76 -13.28
C LEU A 106 -7.23 -33.06 -14.02
N CYS A 107 -7.60 -34.12 -13.29
CA CYS A 107 -8.01 -35.40 -13.90
C CYS A 107 -9.28 -35.27 -14.75
N ALA A 108 -10.24 -34.41 -14.35
CA ALA A 108 -11.53 -34.25 -15.02
C ALA A 108 -11.50 -33.21 -16.15
N GLY A 109 -10.85 -32.06 -15.94
CA GLY A 109 -10.94 -30.88 -16.79
C GLY A 109 -9.73 -30.60 -17.69
N ALA A 110 -8.63 -31.37 -17.59
CA ALA A 110 -7.45 -31.13 -18.43
C ALA A 110 -7.78 -31.26 -19.94
N PRO A 111 -7.41 -30.29 -20.79
CA PRO A 111 -7.55 -30.40 -22.24
C PRO A 111 -6.82 -31.62 -22.80
N HIS A 112 -7.31 -32.20 -23.89
CA HIS A 112 -6.74 -33.42 -24.50
C HIS A 112 -5.22 -33.35 -24.71
N ALA A 113 -4.73 -32.23 -25.27
CA ALA A 113 -3.30 -32.01 -25.49
C ALA A 113 -2.48 -32.01 -24.19
N LEU A 114 -3.00 -31.41 -23.12
CA LEU A 114 -2.35 -31.40 -21.80
C LEU A 114 -2.41 -32.79 -21.17
N ARG A 115 -3.55 -33.49 -21.30
CA ARG A 115 -3.76 -34.84 -20.77
C ARG A 115 -2.78 -35.84 -21.36
N GLU A 116 -2.58 -35.82 -22.68
CA GLU A 116 -1.59 -36.67 -23.37
C GLU A 116 -0.16 -36.31 -22.96
N LYS A 117 0.16 -35.01 -22.89
CA LYS A 117 1.49 -34.53 -22.49
C LYS A 117 1.87 -34.96 -21.07
N LEU A 118 0.91 -34.94 -20.15
CA LEU A 118 1.09 -35.30 -18.74
C LEU A 118 0.88 -36.79 -18.43
N ASN A 119 0.51 -37.60 -19.43
CA ASN A 119 0.07 -38.98 -19.27
C ASN A 119 -0.98 -39.12 -18.14
N LEU A 120 -2.01 -38.28 -18.14
CA LEU A 120 -3.02 -38.21 -17.06
C LEU A 120 -4.11 -39.28 -17.23
N ARG A 121 -4.37 -40.00 -16.13
CA ARG A 121 -5.40 -41.03 -16.00
C ARG A 121 -6.60 -40.54 -15.20
N THR A 122 -7.62 -41.39 -15.08
CA THR A 122 -8.78 -41.10 -14.22
C THR A 122 -8.37 -41.15 -12.74
N ALA A 123 -9.08 -40.39 -11.90
CA ALA A 123 -8.70 -40.22 -10.49
C ALA A 123 -8.65 -41.54 -9.69
N ASP A 124 -9.44 -42.54 -10.08
CA ASP A 124 -9.49 -43.85 -9.44
C ASP A 124 -8.26 -44.73 -9.73
N GLU A 125 -7.44 -44.38 -10.72
CA GLU A 125 -6.20 -45.11 -11.05
C GLU A 125 -4.99 -44.67 -10.22
N TYR A 126 -5.08 -43.54 -9.51
CA TYR A 126 -3.99 -43.04 -8.67
C TYR A 126 -4.14 -43.48 -7.23
N LYS A 127 -3.11 -44.13 -6.67
CA LYS A 127 -3.09 -44.65 -5.31
C LYS A 127 -3.33 -43.57 -4.26
N TYR A 128 -2.74 -42.38 -4.44
CA TYR A 128 -2.95 -41.23 -3.55
C TYR A 128 -4.39 -40.71 -3.53
N LEU A 129 -5.16 -40.91 -4.60
CA LEU A 129 -6.56 -40.49 -4.67
C LEU A 129 -7.52 -41.62 -4.26
N ARG A 130 -7.10 -42.89 -4.46
CA ARG A 130 -7.85 -44.11 -4.11
C ARG A 130 -7.90 -44.40 -2.60
N GLN A 131 -7.02 -43.77 -1.81
CA GLN A 131 -7.05 -43.92 -0.34
C GLN A 131 -8.40 -43.52 0.28
N SER A 132 -9.12 -42.59 -0.36
CA SER A 132 -10.52 -42.30 -0.07
C SER A 132 -11.41 -42.93 -1.15
N SER A 133 -12.56 -43.51 -0.78
CA SER A 133 -13.55 -43.98 -1.75
C SER A 133 -14.38 -42.83 -2.36
N CYS A 134 -13.98 -41.57 -2.14
CA CYS A 134 -14.72 -40.38 -2.50
C CYS A 134 -14.08 -39.65 -3.70
N PHE A 135 -14.58 -39.92 -4.90
CA PHE A 135 -14.05 -39.34 -6.13
C PHE A 135 -14.82 -38.11 -6.63
N SER A 136 -16.08 -37.92 -6.20
CA SER A 136 -16.95 -36.83 -6.62
C SER A 136 -17.62 -36.10 -5.44
N ILE A 137 -18.01 -34.85 -5.68
CA ILE A 137 -18.81 -34.03 -4.77
C ILE A 137 -20.20 -33.84 -5.39
N ALA A 138 -21.25 -33.94 -4.57
CA ALA A 138 -22.62 -33.77 -5.06
C ALA A 138 -22.84 -32.32 -5.50
N GLY A 139 -23.24 -32.13 -6.77
CA GLY A 139 -23.56 -30.80 -7.31
C GLY A 139 -22.34 -29.95 -7.72
N VAL A 140 -21.13 -30.52 -7.73
CA VAL A 140 -19.91 -29.83 -8.21
C VAL A 140 -19.38 -30.58 -9.42
N ASP A 141 -19.12 -29.85 -10.51
CA ASP A 141 -18.43 -30.37 -11.70
C ASP A 141 -16.94 -29.98 -11.64
N ASP A 142 -16.08 -30.96 -11.33
CA ASP A 142 -14.64 -30.72 -11.23
C ASP A 142 -14.01 -30.26 -12.56
N ALA A 143 -14.62 -30.56 -13.72
CA ALA A 143 -14.14 -30.09 -15.02
C ALA A 143 -14.44 -28.59 -15.23
N GLU A 144 -15.63 -28.13 -14.82
CA GLU A 144 -15.99 -26.70 -14.84
C GLU A 144 -15.11 -25.91 -13.85
N GLU A 145 -14.90 -26.44 -12.65
CA GLU A 145 -14.03 -25.81 -11.65
C GLU A 145 -12.57 -25.72 -12.13
N PHE A 146 -12.08 -26.69 -12.91
CA PHE A 146 -10.75 -26.58 -13.55
C PHE A 146 -10.69 -25.42 -14.54
N CYS A 147 -11.75 -25.18 -15.32
CA CYS A 147 -11.83 -24.01 -16.20
C CYS A 147 -11.77 -22.70 -15.38
N VAL A 148 -12.46 -22.63 -14.25
CA VAL A 148 -12.41 -21.47 -13.35
C VAL A 148 -11.00 -21.24 -12.81
N VAL A 149 -10.27 -22.29 -12.44
CA VAL A 149 -8.86 -22.20 -11.99
C VAL A 149 -7.95 -21.70 -13.12
N MET A 150 -8.11 -22.21 -14.34
CA MET A 150 -7.34 -21.75 -15.51
C MET A 150 -7.59 -20.27 -15.80
N GLU A 151 -8.84 -19.82 -15.78
CA GLU A 151 -9.18 -18.40 -15.93
C GLU A 151 -8.57 -17.55 -14.81
N ALA A 152 -8.59 -18.05 -13.57
CA ALA A 152 -8.02 -17.36 -12.43
C ALA A 152 -6.50 -17.21 -12.55
N LEU A 153 -5.78 -18.27 -12.99
CA LEU A 153 -4.34 -18.22 -13.25
C LEU A 153 -3.98 -17.20 -14.34
N ASP A 154 -4.81 -17.09 -15.38
CA ASP A 154 -4.64 -16.11 -16.45
C ASP A 154 -4.84 -14.67 -15.94
N VAL A 155 -5.84 -14.43 -15.09
CA VAL A 155 -6.10 -13.11 -14.50
C VAL A 155 -4.98 -12.67 -13.54
N VAL A 156 -4.34 -13.61 -12.82
CA VAL A 156 -3.21 -13.32 -11.92
C VAL A 156 -1.87 -13.24 -12.69
N HIS A 157 -1.92 -13.31 -14.03
CA HIS A 157 -0.77 -13.19 -14.94
C HIS A 157 0.28 -14.30 -14.78
N VAL A 158 -0.13 -15.53 -14.45
CA VAL A 158 0.76 -16.70 -14.46
C VAL A 158 0.99 -17.12 -15.91
N SER A 159 2.24 -17.23 -16.34
CA SER A 159 2.58 -17.57 -17.73
C SER A 159 2.08 -18.98 -18.08
N LYS A 160 1.74 -19.24 -19.35
CA LYS A 160 1.29 -20.58 -19.79
C LYS A 160 2.36 -21.65 -19.56
N GLU A 161 3.63 -21.29 -19.65
CA GLU A 161 4.76 -22.19 -19.37
C GLU A 161 4.84 -22.55 -17.87
N ASP A 162 4.62 -21.58 -16.99
CA ASP A 162 4.55 -21.81 -15.54
C ASP A 162 3.31 -22.65 -15.17
N GLN A 163 2.15 -22.39 -15.79
CA GLN A 163 0.93 -23.18 -15.60
C GLN A 163 1.18 -24.65 -15.96
N GLU A 164 1.75 -24.92 -17.14
CA GLU A 164 2.10 -26.27 -17.57
C GLU A 164 3.10 -26.94 -16.62
N SER A 165 4.09 -26.18 -16.14
CA SER A 165 5.08 -26.68 -15.18
C SER A 165 4.45 -27.06 -13.84
N VAL A 166 3.48 -26.27 -13.35
CA VAL A 166 2.70 -26.59 -12.13
C VAL A 166 1.88 -27.86 -12.34
N PHE A 167 1.17 -28.00 -13.47
CA PHE A 167 0.39 -29.20 -13.75
C PHE A 167 1.25 -30.44 -13.96
N ALA A 168 2.44 -30.30 -14.56
CA ALA A 168 3.42 -31.37 -14.67
C ALA A 168 3.92 -31.85 -13.31
N MET A 169 4.16 -30.92 -12.39
CA MET A 169 4.52 -31.26 -11.01
C MET A 169 3.39 -32.00 -10.27
N LEU A 170 2.13 -31.57 -10.43
CA LEU A 170 0.99 -32.28 -9.83
C LEU A 170 0.83 -33.69 -10.40
N ALA A 171 0.98 -33.85 -11.72
CA ALA A 171 0.95 -35.16 -12.37
C ALA A 171 2.11 -36.04 -11.88
N ALA A 172 3.32 -35.49 -11.72
CA ALA A 172 4.47 -36.22 -11.19
C ALA A 172 4.21 -36.72 -9.76
N VAL A 173 3.57 -35.90 -8.91
CA VAL A 173 3.17 -36.32 -7.54
C VAL A 173 2.17 -37.48 -7.60
N LEU A 174 1.16 -37.42 -8.47
CA LEU A 174 0.18 -38.50 -8.63
C LEU A 174 0.85 -39.81 -9.08
N TRP A 175 1.75 -39.72 -10.06
CA TRP A 175 2.47 -40.86 -10.59
C TRP A 175 3.48 -41.45 -9.60
N LEU A 176 4.12 -40.62 -8.77
CA LEU A 176 5.02 -41.06 -7.70
C LEU A 176 4.28 -41.92 -6.67
N GLY A 177 3.00 -41.63 -6.40
CA GLY A 177 2.16 -42.46 -5.54
C GLY A 177 1.89 -43.86 -6.08
N ASN A 178 2.02 -44.05 -7.40
CA ASN A 178 1.85 -45.34 -8.06
C ASN A 178 3.14 -46.16 -8.16
N THR A 179 4.29 -45.57 -7.83
CA THR A 179 5.57 -46.29 -7.83
C THR A 179 5.54 -47.40 -6.78
N SER A 180 5.80 -48.62 -7.26
CA SER A 180 5.89 -49.82 -6.44
C SER A 180 7.35 -50.13 -6.13
N PHE A 181 7.59 -50.74 -4.97
CA PHE A 181 8.93 -51.05 -4.49
C PHE A 181 9.02 -52.54 -4.16
N THR A 182 10.13 -53.18 -4.53
CA THR A 182 10.41 -54.60 -4.24
C THR A 182 11.67 -54.75 -3.40
N VAL A 183 11.61 -55.66 -2.43
CA VAL A 183 12.75 -55.99 -1.57
C VAL A 183 13.73 -56.88 -2.33
N ILE A 184 15.00 -56.48 -2.37
CA ILE A 184 16.04 -57.11 -3.20
C ILE A 184 16.93 -58.06 -2.39
N ASP A 185 16.98 -57.89 -1.06
CA ASP A 185 17.84 -58.69 -0.19
C ASP A 185 17.30 -58.93 1.23
N ASN A 186 18.03 -59.76 1.99
CA ASN A 186 17.72 -60.12 3.38
C ASN A 186 17.93 -58.97 4.37
N GLU A 187 18.47 -57.82 3.93
CA GLU A 187 18.69 -56.61 4.74
C GLU A 187 17.55 -55.58 4.55
N ASN A 188 16.47 -55.98 3.86
CA ASN A 188 15.32 -55.13 3.52
C ASN A 188 15.67 -53.92 2.64
N HIS A 189 16.72 -54.00 1.81
CA HIS A 189 16.93 -52.98 0.78
C HIS A 189 15.81 -53.06 -0.26
N VAL A 190 15.33 -51.89 -0.68
CA VAL A 190 14.17 -51.77 -1.56
C VAL A 190 14.59 -51.03 -2.82
N GLU A 191 14.16 -51.55 -3.97
CA GLU A 191 14.33 -50.90 -5.27
C GLU A 191 12.97 -50.58 -5.88
N ALA A 192 12.86 -49.44 -6.55
CA ALA A 192 11.66 -49.10 -7.29
C ALA A 192 11.53 -50.05 -8.48
N VAL A 193 10.35 -50.65 -8.65
CA VAL A 193 10.07 -51.49 -9.81
C VAL A 193 10.07 -50.59 -11.04
N GLU A 194 10.88 -50.92 -12.06
CA GLU A 194 10.86 -50.22 -13.34
C GLU A 194 9.54 -50.51 -14.07
N ASP A 195 8.56 -49.65 -13.81
CA ASP A 195 7.22 -49.70 -14.40
C ASP A 195 6.89 -48.37 -15.13
N GLU A 196 5.69 -48.32 -15.72
CA GLU A 196 5.20 -47.12 -16.40
C GLU A 196 5.18 -45.90 -15.46
N SER A 197 4.99 -46.10 -14.16
CA SER A 197 4.92 -45.00 -13.20
C SER A 197 6.30 -44.35 -13.03
N LEU A 198 7.36 -45.15 -12.82
CA LEU A 198 8.72 -44.64 -12.63
C LEU A 198 9.23 -43.91 -13.89
N SER A 199 8.97 -44.47 -15.07
CA SER A 199 9.33 -43.86 -16.35
C SER A 199 8.56 -42.56 -16.63
N THR A 200 7.28 -42.51 -16.26
CA THR A 200 6.45 -41.30 -16.40
C THR A 200 6.92 -40.20 -15.44
N VAL A 201 7.21 -40.53 -14.17
CA VAL A 201 7.75 -39.56 -13.19
C VAL A 201 9.08 -38.99 -13.66
N ALA A 202 10.01 -39.84 -14.11
CA ALA A 202 11.32 -39.41 -14.61
C ALA A 202 11.18 -38.44 -15.81
N LYS A 203 10.25 -38.73 -16.73
CA LYS A 203 9.95 -37.86 -17.86
C LYS A 203 9.34 -36.52 -17.44
N LEU A 204 8.42 -36.50 -16.47
CA LEU A 204 7.75 -35.30 -15.99
C LEU A 204 8.68 -34.40 -15.16
N LEU A 205 9.57 -34.98 -14.38
CA LEU A 205 10.61 -34.25 -13.64
C LEU A 205 11.82 -33.90 -14.52
N GLY A 206 11.94 -34.55 -15.68
CA GLY A 206 13.04 -34.34 -16.61
C GLY A 206 14.38 -34.83 -16.06
N CYS A 207 14.39 -35.98 -15.41
CA CYS A 207 15.58 -36.70 -14.90
C CYS A 207 15.65 -38.12 -15.49
N SER A 208 16.77 -38.82 -15.33
CA SER A 208 16.87 -40.21 -15.78
C SER A 208 16.18 -41.17 -14.81
N THR A 209 15.60 -42.26 -15.33
CA THR A 209 14.96 -43.31 -14.51
C THR A 209 15.94 -43.93 -13.52
N GLY A 210 17.20 -44.11 -13.92
CA GLY A 210 18.26 -44.65 -13.06
C GLY A 210 18.64 -43.72 -11.90
N GLU A 211 18.72 -42.40 -12.13
CA GLU A 211 18.98 -41.42 -11.06
C GLU A 211 17.79 -41.33 -10.08
N LEU A 212 16.56 -41.37 -10.61
CA LEU A 212 15.35 -41.39 -9.79
C LEU A 212 15.28 -42.67 -8.93
N ASN A 213 15.54 -43.84 -9.52
CA ASN A 213 15.56 -45.10 -8.79
C ASN A 213 16.66 -45.11 -7.71
N LEU A 214 17.86 -44.64 -8.03
CA LEU A 214 18.96 -44.54 -7.07
C LEU A 214 18.62 -43.60 -5.90
N ALA A 215 17.99 -42.45 -6.17
CA ALA A 215 17.60 -41.48 -5.14
C ALA A 215 16.44 -41.97 -4.25
N LEU A 216 15.56 -42.84 -4.76
CA LEU A 216 14.48 -43.46 -4.02
C LEU A 216 14.95 -44.68 -3.19
N SER A 217 16.04 -45.34 -3.62
CA SER A 217 16.49 -46.62 -3.08
C SER A 217 17.75 -46.54 -2.20
N THR A 218 18.51 -45.44 -2.26
CA THR A 218 19.81 -45.31 -1.55
C THR A 218 19.90 -44.07 -0.67
N ARG A 219 20.73 -44.15 0.39
CA ARG A 219 20.98 -43.08 1.37
C ARG A 219 22.46 -42.75 1.49
N LYS A 220 22.89 -41.55 1.06
CA LYS A 220 24.27 -41.05 1.26
C LYS A 220 24.32 -39.95 2.33
N MET A 221 25.35 -39.98 3.19
CA MET A 221 25.62 -38.97 4.21
C MET A 221 27.05 -38.43 4.09
N ARG A 222 27.24 -37.11 4.20
CA ARG A 222 28.56 -36.43 4.30
C ARG A 222 28.57 -35.40 5.43
N VAL A 223 29.73 -35.21 6.06
CA VAL A 223 29.98 -34.33 7.22
C VAL A 223 31.29 -33.53 7.01
N GLY A 224 31.23 -32.19 6.86
CA GLY A 224 32.35 -31.19 6.82
C GLY A 224 33.19 -31.13 5.52
N ASN A 225 34.05 -30.12 5.17
CA ASN A 225 34.42 -28.74 5.61
C ASN A 225 35.04 -27.95 4.40
N ASP A 226 34.56 -26.73 4.03
CA ASP A 226 35.35 -25.51 3.67
C ASP A 226 34.60 -24.35 2.92
N THR A 227 34.69 -23.16 3.55
CA THR A 227 34.71 -21.68 3.27
C THR A 227 34.31 -20.88 1.98
N ILE A 228 33.53 -19.78 2.23
CA ILE A 228 33.58 -18.32 1.80
C ILE A 228 32.55 -17.69 0.79
N ILE A 229 31.62 -16.87 1.37
CA ILE A 229 31.10 -15.47 1.12
C ILE A 229 30.62 -15.07 -0.33
N GLN A 230 29.50 -14.37 -0.67
CA GLN A 230 28.67 -13.30 -0.04
C GLN A 230 27.37 -12.97 -0.84
N LYS A 231 26.25 -12.60 -0.15
CA LYS A 231 25.44 -11.34 -0.26
C LYS A 231 23.93 -11.52 0.07
N LEU A 232 23.39 -10.58 0.86
CA LEU A 232 21.98 -10.49 1.31
C LEU A 232 21.31 -9.23 0.74
N THR A 233 20.02 -9.30 0.42
CA THR A 233 19.17 -8.13 0.15
C THR A 233 18.01 -8.10 1.15
N LEU A 234 17.96 -7.02 1.94
CA LEU A 234 16.87 -6.69 2.85
C LEU A 234 15.61 -6.36 2.03
N SER A 235 14.57 -7.18 2.17
CA SER A 235 13.24 -6.85 1.66
C SER A 235 12.70 -5.64 2.41
N GLN A 236 12.45 -4.57 1.66
CA GLN A 236 12.04 -3.23 2.08
C GLN A 236 10.80 -3.26 3.00
N ARG A 237 10.88 -2.56 4.14
CA ARG A 237 9.69 -2.14 4.89
C ARG A 237 8.90 -1.15 4.03
N ARG A 238 7.80 -1.59 3.42
CA ARG A 238 6.83 -0.69 2.79
C ARG A 238 5.99 -0.03 3.88
N THR A 239 6.09 1.29 3.98
CA THR A 239 5.37 2.16 4.93
C THR A 239 3.94 2.42 4.44
N GLY A 240 3.13 1.36 4.35
CA GLY A 240 1.70 1.45 4.01
C GLY A 240 0.82 1.02 5.17
N ARG A 241 -0.42 1.52 5.23
CA ARG A 241 -1.43 1.05 6.19
C ARG A 241 -2.04 -0.25 5.68
N SER A 242 -2.38 -1.19 6.55
CA SER A 242 -2.96 -2.47 6.12
C SER A 242 -4.15 -2.94 6.94
N ILE A 243 -5.01 -3.71 6.27
CA ILE A 243 -6.08 -4.49 6.88
C ILE A 243 -5.77 -5.96 6.61
N SER A 244 -5.58 -6.73 7.68
CA SER A 244 -5.28 -8.16 7.62
C SER A 244 -6.52 -8.99 7.88
N ILE A 245 -6.95 -9.80 6.94
CA ILE A 245 -8.06 -10.74 7.10
C ILE A 245 -7.46 -12.11 7.39
N LEU A 246 -7.75 -12.66 8.57
CA LEU A 246 -7.38 -14.00 8.97
C LEU A 246 -8.58 -14.92 8.78
N ASP A 247 -8.46 -15.84 7.82
CA ASP A 247 -9.33 -17.01 7.66
C ASP A 247 -8.52 -18.23 8.12
N ILE A 248 -8.88 -18.81 9.27
CA ILE A 248 -8.22 -19.98 9.81
C ILE A 248 -9.20 -21.13 9.92
N TYR A 249 -8.71 -22.36 9.82
CA TYR A 249 -9.48 -23.56 10.11
C TYR A 249 -10.17 -23.47 11.47
N GLY A 250 -11.39 -24.01 11.53
CA GLY A 250 -12.16 -24.06 12.77
C GLY A 250 -11.63 -25.12 13.74
N PHE A 251 -12.13 -25.10 14.97
CA PHE A 251 -11.95 -26.22 15.88
C PHE A 251 -12.51 -27.52 15.24
N GLU A 252 -11.73 -28.60 15.28
CA GLU A 252 -12.08 -29.90 14.70
C GLU A 252 -12.08 -30.99 15.78
N SER A 253 -13.17 -31.77 15.84
CA SER A 253 -13.26 -32.96 16.71
C SER A 253 -14.04 -34.03 15.97
N PHE A 254 -13.34 -35.06 15.52
CA PHE A 254 -13.86 -36.23 14.80
C PHE A 254 -13.85 -37.48 15.68
N ASP A 255 -14.42 -38.58 15.18
CA ASP A 255 -14.38 -39.88 15.88
C ASP A 255 -12.95 -40.42 16.05
N ARG A 256 -12.05 -40.06 15.12
CA ARG A 256 -10.61 -40.31 15.22
C ARG A 256 -9.85 -39.01 14.93
N ASN A 257 -9.14 -38.48 15.93
CA ASN A 257 -8.33 -37.28 15.80
C ASN A 257 -6.85 -37.63 15.75
N SER A 258 -6.14 -37.15 14.74
CA SER A 258 -4.70 -37.40 14.55
C SER A 258 -3.88 -36.12 14.82
N PHE A 259 -2.62 -36.11 14.39
CA PHE A 259 -1.65 -35.03 14.62
C PHE A 259 -2.12 -33.69 14.04
N GLU A 260 -2.92 -33.74 12.99
CA GLU A 260 -3.48 -32.57 12.33
C GLU A 260 -4.50 -31.84 13.19
N GLN A 261 -5.50 -32.58 13.69
CA GLN A 261 -6.50 -32.00 14.61
C GLN A 261 -5.82 -31.46 15.86
N PHE A 262 -4.77 -32.14 16.34
CA PHE A 262 -3.99 -31.69 17.48
C PHE A 262 -3.36 -30.30 17.26
N CYS A 263 -2.71 -30.06 16.12
CA CYS A 263 -2.15 -28.75 15.77
C CYS A 263 -3.24 -27.70 15.44
N ILE A 264 -4.31 -28.11 14.75
CA ILE A 264 -5.46 -27.25 14.43
C ILE A 264 -6.11 -26.72 15.70
N ASN A 265 -6.35 -27.59 16.67
CA ASN A 265 -6.98 -27.25 17.94
C ASN A 265 -6.03 -26.43 18.82
N TYR A 266 -4.72 -26.71 18.80
CA TYR A 266 -3.71 -25.85 19.44
C TYR A 266 -3.73 -24.42 18.88
N ALA A 267 -3.82 -24.24 17.56
CA ALA A 267 -3.92 -22.91 16.95
C ALA A 267 -5.19 -22.17 17.37
N ASN A 268 -6.32 -22.89 17.40
CA ASN A 268 -7.60 -22.36 17.85
C ASN A 268 -7.57 -21.97 19.34
N GLU A 269 -6.94 -22.78 20.19
CA GLU A 269 -6.71 -22.48 21.61
C GLU A 269 -5.92 -21.17 21.79
N ARG A 270 -4.87 -20.99 20.98
CA ARG A 270 -4.03 -19.78 21.01
C ARG A 270 -4.78 -18.54 20.54
N LEU A 271 -5.56 -18.65 19.47
CA LEU A 271 -6.41 -17.56 18.99
C LEU A 271 -7.53 -17.22 19.97
N GLN A 272 -8.09 -18.23 20.65
CA GLN A 272 -9.08 -17.99 21.70
C GLN A 272 -8.46 -17.26 22.88
N GLN A 273 -7.20 -17.55 23.25
CA GLN A 273 -6.50 -16.77 24.28
C GLN A 273 -6.26 -15.33 23.83
N HIS A 274 -5.92 -15.09 22.56
CA HIS A 274 -5.80 -13.74 22.03
C HIS A 274 -7.11 -12.96 22.15
N PHE A 275 -8.23 -13.62 21.83
CA PHE A 275 -9.57 -13.07 21.94
C PHE A 275 -9.92 -12.75 23.40
N ASN A 276 -9.73 -13.70 24.31
CA ASN A 276 -9.97 -13.52 25.74
C ASN A 276 -9.12 -12.38 26.30
N ARG A 277 -7.84 -12.31 25.91
CA ARG A 277 -6.94 -11.23 26.33
C ARG A 277 -7.38 -9.87 25.80
N HIS A 278 -7.78 -9.77 24.53
CA HIS A 278 -8.18 -8.50 23.93
C HIS A 278 -9.52 -7.98 24.41
N LEU A 279 -10.50 -8.87 24.59
CA LEU A 279 -11.84 -8.48 25.04
C LEU A 279 -11.94 -8.35 26.55
N PHE A 280 -11.18 -9.12 27.32
CA PHE A 280 -11.34 -9.15 28.78
C PHE A 280 -10.14 -8.49 29.46
N LYS A 281 -8.95 -9.07 29.32
CA LYS A 281 -7.79 -8.63 30.12
C LYS A 281 -7.36 -7.19 29.83
N LEU A 282 -7.23 -6.83 28.55
CA LEU A 282 -6.86 -5.46 28.15
C LEU A 282 -7.95 -4.44 28.49
N GLU A 283 -9.22 -4.84 28.46
CA GLU A 283 -10.34 -3.95 28.84
C GLU A 283 -10.31 -3.66 30.35
N GLN A 284 -10.07 -4.69 31.17
CA GLN A 284 -9.93 -4.54 32.62
C GLN A 284 -8.69 -3.73 33.01
N GLU A 285 -7.55 -3.99 32.37
CA GLU A 285 -6.32 -3.23 32.60
C GLU A 285 -6.52 -1.74 32.28
N GLU A 286 -7.29 -1.43 31.23
CA GLU A 286 -7.61 -0.04 30.90
C GLU A 286 -8.54 0.63 31.92
N TYR A 287 -9.57 -0.07 32.42
CA TYR A 287 -10.43 0.46 33.49
C TYR A 287 -9.62 0.75 34.75
N VAL A 288 -8.72 -0.16 35.14
CA VAL A 288 -7.84 0.04 36.31
C VAL A 288 -6.87 1.20 36.08
N GLN A 289 -6.26 1.29 34.88
CA GLN A 289 -5.34 2.39 34.54
C GLN A 289 -6.03 3.75 34.55
N ASP A 290 -7.27 3.84 34.09
CA ASP A 290 -8.01 5.11 34.03
C ASP A 290 -8.84 5.38 35.29
N GLY A 291 -8.71 4.54 36.33
CA GLY A 291 -9.31 4.75 37.66
C GLY A 291 -10.81 4.50 37.74
N ILE A 292 -11.36 3.67 36.84
CA ILE A 292 -12.78 3.34 36.81
C ILE A 292 -13.09 2.26 37.86
N ASP A 293 -14.04 2.55 38.75
CA ASP A 293 -14.56 1.57 39.69
C ASP A 293 -15.45 0.57 38.94
N TRP A 294 -14.94 -0.64 38.76
CA TRP A 294 -15.56 -1.68 37.95
C TRP A 294 -15.53 -3.01 38.72
N ALA A 295 -16.65 -3.74 38.69
CA ALA A 295 -16.75 -5.06 39.29
C ALA A 295 -16.01 -6.07 38.41
N ARG A 296 -14.92 -6.66 38.92
CA ARG A 296 -14.18 -7.71 38.20
C ARG A 296 -15.13 -8.82 37.72
N VAL A 297 -15.30 -8.95 36.41
CA VAL A 297 -16.01 -10.07 35.82
C VAL A 297 -15.01 -11.20 35.64
N ASP A 298 -15.23 -12.26 36.40
CA ASP A 298 -14.51 -13.51 36.23
C ASP A 298 -14.83 -14.08 34.85
N PHE A 299 -13.78 -14.45 34.11
CA PHE A 299 -13.88 -15.14 32.85
C PHE A 299 -13.01 -16.40 32.91
N GLU A 300 -13.39 -17.42 32.14
CA GLU A 300 -12.62 -18.66 32.04
C GLU A 300 -11.39 -18.41 31.15
N ASP A 301 -10.20 -18.33 31.75
CA ASP A 301 -8.94 -18.22 31.05
C ASP A 301 -8.47 -19.60 30.60
N ASN A 302 -8.06 -19.72 29.34
CA ASN A 302 -7.56 -20.95 28.75
C ASN A 302 -6.03 -21.04 28.76
N GLN A 303 -5.35 -20.13 29.48
CA GLN A 303 -3.90 -20.13 29.62
C GLN A 303 -3.34 -21.44 30.19
N ASP A 304 -4.05 -22.12 31.09
CA ASP A 304 -3.62 -23.40 31.65
C ASP A 304 -3.63 -24.54 30.62
N CYS A 305 -4.63 -24.55 29.72
CA CYS A 305 -4.65 -25.46 28.57
C CYS A 305 -3.49 -25.13 27.62
N LEU A 306 -3.21 -23.85 27.34
CA LEU A 306 -2.03 -23.49 26.53
C LEU A 306 -0.71 -23.88 27.17
N ASN A 307 -0.61 -23.78 28.50
CA ASN A 307 0.57 -24.23 29.24
C ASN A 307 0.78 -25.74 29.05
N LEU A 308 -0.28 -26.55 28.99
CA LEU A 308 -0.18 -27.98 28.68
C LEU A 308 0.50 -28.21 27.31
N PHE A 309 0.23 -27.39 26.30
CA PHE A 309 0.89 -27.47 24.99
C PHE A 309 2.32 -26.91 24.98
N GLU A 310 2.52 -25.73 25.57
CA GLU A 310 3.70 -24.89 25.33
C GLU A 310 4.78 -24.94 26.42
N LYS A 311 4.46 -25.40 27.64
CA LYS A 311 5.36 -25.36 28.79
C LYS A 311 6.63 -26.15 28.51
N LYS A 312 7.78 -25.53 28.76
CA LYS A 312 9.09 -26.19 28.69
C LYS A 312 9.56 -26.52 30.11
N PRO A 313 10.17 -27.68 30.35
CA PRO A 313 10.44 -28.77 29.41
C PRO A 313 9.27 -29.78 29.24
N LEU A 314 8.25 -29.72 30.08
CA LEU A 314 7.17 -30.72 30.17
C LEU A 314 5.83 -30.24 29.58
N GLY A 315 5.76 -30.12 28.26
CA GLY A 315 4.54 -29.81 27.51
C GLY A 315 4.32 -30.80 26.37
N LEU A 316 3.12 -30.86 25.82
CA LEU A 316 2.77 -31.81 24.75
C LEU A 316 3.71 -31.70 23.54
N LEU A 317 4.04 -30.47 23.12
CA LEU A 317 4.91 -30.24 21.96
C LEU A 317 6.38 -30.58 22.26
N SER A 318 6.87 -30.27 23.46
CA SER A 318 8.27 -30.57 23.81
C SER A 318 8.51 -32.06 23.99
N LEU A 319 7.56 -32.78 24.60
CA LEU A 319 7.63 -34.23 24.75
C LEU A 319 7.52 -34.94 23.39
N LEU A 320 6.71 -34.41 22.47
CA LEU A 320 6.60 -34.93 21.11
C LEU A 320 7.93 -34.75 20.35
N ASP A 321 8.55 -33.58 20.47
CA ASP A 321 9.83 -33.30 19.81
C ASP A 321 10.96 -34.15 20.38
N GLU A 322 11.03 -34.30 21.70
CA GLU A 322 12.03 -35.14 22.35
C GLU A 322 11.90 -36.60 21.90
N GLU A 323 10.68 -37.16 21.89
CA GLU A 323 10.45 -38.53 21.44
C GLU A 323 10.68 -38.69 19.92
N SER A 324 10.43 -37.64 19.13
CA SER A 324 10.70 -37.63 17.69
C SER A 324 12.20 -37.68 17.39
N THR A 325 13.04 -37.11 18.26
CA THR A 325 14.51 -37.19 18.14
C THR A 325 15.08 -38.52 18.62
N PHE A 326 14.32 -39.31 19.39
CA PHE A 326 14.78 -40.59 19.90
C PHE A 326 14.70 -41.68 18.82
N PRO A 327 15.81 -42.34 18.44
CA PRO A 327 15.84 -43.30 17.31
C PRO A 327 14.88 -44.49 17.50
N ASN A 328 14.72 -44.96 18.73
CA ASN A 328 13.84 -46.08 19.09
C ASN A 328 12.48 -45.63 19.64
N GLY A 329 12.14 -44.34 19.50
CA GLY A 329 10.86 -43.79 19.94
C GLY A 329 9.72 -44.33 19.09
N THR A 330 8.64 -44.76 19.74
CA THR A 330 7.41 -45.26 19.11
C THR A 330 6.20 -44.46 19.59
N ASP A 331 5.10 -44.46 18.82
CA ASP A 331 3.88 -43.76 19.23
C ASP A 331 3.32 -44.24 20.58
N LEU A 332 3.63 -45.49 20.98
CA LEU A 332 3.26 -46.05 22.28
C LEU A 332 4.15 -45.53 23.41
N THR A 333 5.47 -45.40 23.17
CA THR A 333 6.39 -44.80 24.16
C THR A 333 6.07 -43.33 24.35
N PHE A 334 5.73 -42.61 23.26
CA PHE A 334 5.20 -41.26 23.32
C PHE A 334 3.95 -41.17 24.20
N ALA A 335 2.92 -41.99 23.92
CA ALA A 335 1.67 -41.99 24.70
C ALA A 335 1.91 -42.29 26.19
N ASN A 336 2.83 -43.21 26.52
CA ASN A 336 3.19 -43.53 27.90
C ASN A 336 3.94 -42.38 28.58
N LYS A 337 4.85 -41.71 27.86
CA LYS A 337 5.58 -40.53 28.36
C LYS A 337 4.63 -39.37 28.67
N LEU A 338 3.65 -39.11 27.80
CA LEU A 338 2.60 -38.13 28.08
C LEU A 338 1.85 -38.43 29.38
N LYS A 339 1.45 -39.70 29.59
CA LYS A 339 0.75 -40.12 30.81
C LYS A 339 1.61 -39.94 32.05
N GLN A 340 2.88 -40.34 31.99
CA GLN A 340 3.80 -40.23 33.12
C GLN A 340 4.02 -38.77 33.54
N HIS A 341 4.18 -37.85 32.59
CA HIS A 341 4.53 -36.46 32.91
C HIS A 341 3.33 -35.52 33.07
N LEU A 342 2.17 -35.82 32.48
CA LEU A 342 1.02 -34.89 32.42
C LEU A 342 -0.21 -35.36 33.20
N HIS A 343 -0.19 -36.52 33.87
CA HIS A 343 -1.33 -37.05 34.65
C HIS A 343 -1.84 -36.12 35.77
N SER A 344 -1.00 -35.21 36.27
CA SER A 344 -1.36 -34.28 37.34
C SER A 344 -2.08 -33.03 36.84
N ASN A 345 -2.16 -32.81 35.52
CA ASN A 345 -2.81 -31.64 34.93
C ASN A 345 -4.32 -31.89 34.73
N SER A 346 -5.17 -30.97 35.20
CA SER A 346 -6.63 -31.05 35.09
C SER A 346 -7.16 -31.06 33.65
N TYR A 347 -6.38 -30.56 32.69
CA TYR A 347 -6.75 -30.48 31.27
C TYR A 347 -6.28 -31.71 30.46
N PHE A 348 -5.57 -32.66 31.07
CA PHE A 348 -5.05 -33.85 30.42
C PHE A 348 -5.65 -35.11 31.03
N ARG A 349 -6.13 -36.03 30.18
CA ARG A 349 -6.56 -37.37 30.59
C ARG A 349 -5.86 -38.41 29.72
N GLY A 350 -5.13 -39.32 30.37
CA GLY A 350 -4.48 -40.43 29.68
C GLY A 350 -5.43 -41.61 29.48
N ASP A 351 -5.64 -42.06 28.23
CA ASP A 351 -6.47 -43.23 27.92
C ASP A 351 -5.65 -44.52 27.82
N ARG A 352 -6.31 -45.69 27.72
CA ARG A 352 -5.60 -46.97 27.55
C ARG A 352 -5.04 -47.08 26.13
N GLY A 353 -3.80 -47.56 25.99
CA GLY A 353 -3.16 -47.74 24.67
C GLY A 353 -2.58 -46.45 24.09
N LYS A 354 -2.72 -46.27 22.77
CA LYS A 354 -2.16 -45.17 21.96
C LYS A 354 -3.08 -43.94 21.89
N ALA A 355 -3.74 -43.56 22.99
CA ALA A 355 -4.65 -42.43 22.99
C ALA A 355 -4.47 -41.53 24.22
N PHE A 356 -4.78 -40.24 24.04
CA PHE A 356 -4.86 -39.26 25.12
C PHE A 356 -5.96 -38.24 24.83
N THR A 357 -6.54 -37.67 25.87
CA THR A 357 -7.63 -36.70 25.79
C THR A 357 -7.19 -35.36 26.37
N VAL A 358 -7.50 -34.28 25.66
CA VAL A 358 -7.27 -32.89 26.10
C VAL A 358 -8.60 -32.18 26.23
N ASN A 359 -8.78 -31.47 27.35
CA ASN A 359 -9.95 -30.62 27.55
C ASN A 359 -9.68 -29.23 26.96
N HIS A 360 -10.22 -28.97 25.77
CA HIS A 360 -10.09 -27.68 25.10
C HIS A 360 -11.20 -26.70 25.51
N TYR A 361 -11.06 -25.43 25.17
CA TYR A 361 -12.13 -24.43 25.37
C TYR A 361 -13.47 -24.82 24.70
N ALA A 362 -13.42 -25.62 23.64
CA ALA A 362 -14.59 -26.09 22.90
C ALA A 362 -15.08 -27.50 23.31
N GLY A 363 -14.41 -28.14 24.28
CA GLY A 363 -14.76 -29.46 24.82
C GLY A 363 -13.61 -30.46 24.81
N GLU A 364 -13.88 -31.66 25.34
CA GLU A 364 -12.90 -32.77 25.38
C GLU A 364 -12.68 -33.36 23.98
N VAL A 365 -11.41 -33.55 23.60
CA VAL A 365 -11.01 -34.20 22.34
C VAL A 365 -10.00 -35.30 22.62
N THR A 366 -10.29 -36.50 22.12
CA THR A 366 -9.42 -37.67 22.21
C THR A 366 -8.58 -37.82 20.93
N TYR A 367 -7.27 -37.86 21.08
CA TYR A 367 -6.28 -38.00 20.01
C TYR A 367 -5.65 -39.40 20.01
N ASP A 368 -5.52 -39.99 18.83
CA ASP A 368 -4.80 -41.25 18.59
C ASP A 368 -3.35 -40.93 18.21
N THR A 369 -2.38 -41.41 18.99
CA THR A 369 -0.95 -41.14 18.77
C THR A 369 -0.37 -41.88 17.56
N THR A 370 -1.12 -42.77 16.92
CA THR A 370 -0.65 -43.52 15.76
C THR A 370 -0.20 -42.58 14.62
N GLY A 371 1.07 -42.71 14.22
CA GLY A 371 1.70 -41.89 13.19
C GLY A 371 2.16 -40.50 13.64
N PHE A 372 2.02 -40.13 14.93
CA PHE A 372 2.43 -38.81 15.42
C PHE A 372 3.93 -38.56 15.23
N LEU A 373 4.78 -39.52 15.58
CA LEU A 373 6.23 -39.34 15.50
C LEU A 373 6.70 -39.24 14.04
N GLU A 374 6.14 -40.04 13.15
CA GLU A 374 6.45 -40.02 11.72
C GLU A 374 6.05 -38.67 11.09
N LYS A 375 4.79 -38.26 11.32
CA LYS A 375 4.27 -36.98 10.84
C LYS A 375 5.05 -35.78 11.38
N ASN A 376 5.52 -35.85 12.63
CA ASN A 376 6.26 -34.75 13.25
C ASN A 376 7.73 -34.66 12.80
N ARG A 377 8.33 -35.79 12.38
CA ARG A 377 9.73 -35.86 11.93
C ARG A 377 9.96 -35.19 10.57
N ASP A 378 8.98 -35.25 9.65
CA ASP A 378 9.02 -34.57 8.33
C ASP A 378 10.37 -34.73 7.61
N LEU A 379 10.91 -35.95 7.62
CA LEU A 379 12.23 -36.27 7.09
C LEU A 379 12.17 -36.36 5.56
N LEU A 380 12.62 -35.31 4.88
CA LEU A 380 12.91 -35.35 3.45
C LEU A 380 14.36 -35.78 3.21
N HIS A 381 14.54 -36.72 2.29
CA HIS A 381 15.84 -37.29 2.02
C HIS A 381 16.72 -36.37 1.16
N LEU A 382 17.99 -36.18 1.57
CA LEU A 382 18.94 -35.28 0.88
C LEU A 382 19.20 -35.68 -0.57
N ASP A 383 19.23 -36.98 -0.88
CA ASP A 383 19.45 -37.45 -2.25
C ASP A 383 18.24 -37.12 -3.14
N SER A 384 17.02 -37.09 -2.59
CA SER A 384 15.83 -36.62 -3.30
C SER A 384 15.89 -35.11 -3.59
N ILE A 385 16.41 -34.31 -2.66
CA ILE A 385 16.62 -32.86 -2.88
C ILE A 385 17.71 -32.62 -3.93
N GLN A 386 18.79 -33.40 -3.91
CA GLN A 386 19.84 -33.33 -4.93
C GLN A 386 19.33 -33.74 -6.30
N LEU A 387 18.50 -34.78 -6.39
CA LEU A 387 17.85 -35.16 -7.64
C LEU A 387 16.99 -34.02 -8.19
N LEU A 388 16.18 -33.37 -7.35
CA LEU A 388 15.37 -32.22 -7.77
C LEU A 388 16.22 -31.04 -8.28
N SER A 389 17.46 -30.88 -7.79
CA SER A 389 18.40 -29.87 -8.29
C SER A 389 18.98 -30.20 -9.67
N GLN A 390 18.99 -31.49 -10.06
CA GLN A 390 19.53 -31.99 -11.33
C GLN A 390 18.45 -32.17 -12.41
N CYS A 391 17.17 -32.15 -12.01
CA CYS A 391 16.02 -32.19 -12.92
C CYS A 391 16.09 -31.06 -13.95
N SER A 392 15.74 -31.32 -15.21
CA SER A 392 15.75 -30.29 -16.27
C SER A 392 14.61 -29.26 -16.16
N CYS A 393 13.60 -29.52 -15.33
CA CYS A 393 12.48 -28.60 -15.10
C CYS A 393 12.86 -27.46 -14.12
N PRO A 394 12.52 -26.19 -14.42
CA PRO A 394 12.88 -25.04 -13.58
C PRO A 394 12.28 -25.06 -12.16
N LEU A 395 11.03 -25.51 -12.00
CA LEU A 395 10.35 -25.50 -10.69
C LEU A 395 11.02 -26.43 -9.65
N PRO A 396 11.31 -27.72 -9.95
CA PRO A 396 12.13 -28.58 -9.09
C PRO A 396 13.47 -27.96 -8.69
N GLN A 397 14.20 -27.35 -9.63
CA GLN A 397 15.50 -26.71 -9.37
C GLN A 397 15.37 -25.52 -8.40
N ILE A 398 14.33 -24.69 -8.58
CA ILE A 398 14.03 -23.56 -7.67
C ILE A 398 13.69 -24.08 -6.26
N PHE A 399 12.93 -25.17 -6.16
CA PHE A 399 12.60 -25.78 -4.87
C PHE A 399 13.84 -26.36 -4.18
N ALA A 400 14.66 -27.12 -4.91
CA ALA A 400 15.88 -27.72 -4.40
C ALA A 400 16.90 -26.67 -3.96
N SER A 401 17.11 -25.62 -4.74
CA SER A 401 18.01 -24.52 -4.38
C SER A 401 17.54 -23.78 -3.13
N ASN A 402 16.24 -23.52 -2.97
CA ASN A 402 15.70 -22.91 -1.75
C ASN A 402 15.87 -23.78 -0.50
N MET A 403 15.76 -25.11 -0.63
CA MET A 403 15.93 -26.07 0.46
C MET A 403 17.42 -26.25 0.84
N LEU A 404 18.31 -26.33 -0.15
CA LEU A 404 19.77 -26.43 0.04
C LEU A 404 20.36 -25.12 0.61
N ASN A 405 19.81 -23.96 0.22
CA ASN A 405 20.24 -22.66 0.76
C ASN A 405 19.83 -22.43 2.24
N GLN A 406 18.92 -23.23 2.80
CA GLN A 406 18.51 -23.14 4.22
C GLN A 406 19.41 -23.93 5.16
N SER A 407 20.18 -24.92 4.68
CA SER A 407 21.07 -25.75 5.51
C SER A 407 22.38 -25.09 5.92
N GLU A 408 22.70 -23.88 5.45
CA GLU A 408 23.98 -23.20 5.69
C GLU A 408 23.87 -21.86 6.45
N LYS A 409 22.98 -21.75 7.44
CA LYS A 409 22.93 -20.58 8.33
C LYS A 409 23.51 -20.89 9.71
N PRO A 410 24.65 -20.31 10.11
CA PRO A 410 24.99 -20.12 11.52
C PRO A 410 24.49 -18.75 11.98
N VAL A 411 23.59 -18.72 12.97
CA VAL A 411 23.18 -17.49 13.65
C VAL A 411 24.26 -17.13 14.68
N ALA A 412 24.98 -16.04 14.44
CA ALA A 412 25.91 -15.49 15.42
C ALA A 412 25.13 -14.71 16.51
N GLY A 413 24.94 -15.34 17.66
CA GLY A 413 24.44 -14.74 18.89
C GLY A 413 24.68 -15.68 20.07
N PRO A 414 25.32 -15.25 21.18
CA PRO A 414 25.65 -16.14 22.28
C PRO A 414 24.42 -16.32 23.17
N LEU A 415 23.59 -17.31 22.87
CA LEU A 415 22.66 -18.05 23.75
C LEU A 415 21.81 -18.94 22.83
N PHE A 416 21.83 -20.25 23.04
CA PHE A 416 21.31 -21.35 22.20
C PHE A 416 22.29 -21.87 21.12
N LYS A 417 23.09 -22.88 21.49
CA LYS A 417 23.76 -23.78 20.53
C LYS A 417 22.68 -24.56 19.76
N ALA A 418 22.60 -24.30 18.46
CA ALA A 418 21.83 -25.03 17.45
C ALA A 418 22.53 -24.82 16.10
N GLY A 419 23.35 -25.78 15.68
CA GLY A 419 24.15 -25.70 14.45
C GLY A 419 23.33 -25.97 13.19
N GLY A 420 23.72 -25.37 12.06
CA GLY A 420 22.99 -25.32 10.77
C GLY A 420 22.56 -26.64 10.12
N ALA A 421 22.95 -27.80 10.66
CA ALA A 421 22.32 -29.08 10.33
C ALA A 421 20.87 -29.21 10.88
N GLU A 422 20.40 -28.26 11.69
CA GLU A 422 19.13 -28.35 12.41
C GLU A 422 17.88 -27.86 11.66
N SER A 423 17.97 -27.13 10.53
CA SER A 423 16.75 -26.72 9.82
C SER A 423 15.96 -27.91 9.26
N GLN A 424 16.62 -29.03 8.97
CA GLN A 424 16.02 -30.34 8.66
C GLN A 424 15.70 -31.19 9.92
N LYS A 425 16.11 -30.77 11.11
CA LYS A 425 15.78 -31.41 12.41
C LYS A 425 14.66 -30.69 13.16
N LEU A 426 14.20 -29.53 12.71
CA LEU A 426 13.05 -28.86 13.30
C LEU A 426 11.79 -29.65 12.93
N SER A 427 11.14 -30.19 13.95
CA SER A 427 9.88 -30.90 13.82
C SER A 427 8.77 -30.02 13.24
N VAL A 428 7.75 -30.65 12.66
CA VAL A 428 6.55 -29.96 12.17
C VAL A 428 5.93 -29.13 13.28
N ALA A 429 5.80 -29.70 14.48
CA ALA A 429 5.28 -29.02 15.66
C ALA A 429 6.03 -27.73 16.01
N THR A 430 7.37 -27.75 15.99
CA THR A 430 8.18 -26.56 16.29
C THR A 430 8.10 -25.52 15.17
N LYS A 431 8.13 -25.93 13.89
CA LYS A 431 7.92 -25.04 12.74
C LYS A 431 6.56 -24.34 12.83
N PHE A 432 5.51 -25.13 13.09
CA PHE A 432 4.14 -24.66 13.23
C PHE A 432 3.99 -23.68 14.40
N LYS A 433 4.53 -24.01 15.58
CA LYS A 433 4.53 -23.13 16.76
C LYS A 433 5.21 -21.79 16.47
N SER A 434 6.35 -21.79 15.78
CA SER A 434 7.07 -20.57 15.41
C SER A 434 6.26 -19.69 14.45
N GLN A 435 5.63 -20.29 13.44
CA GLN A 435 4.76 -19.58 12.50
C GLN A 435 3.53 -18.99 13.20
N LEU A 436 2.88 -19.76 14.07
CA LEU A 436 1.74 -19.30 14.86
C LEU A 436 2.13 -18.14 15.78
N PHE A 437 3.30 -18.20 16.43
CA PHE A 437 3.80 -17.10 17.27
C PHE A 437 4.03 -15.81 16.46
N GLN A 438 4.62 -15.91 15.27
CA GLN A 438 4.80 -14.76 14.38
C GLN A 438 3.45 -14.18 13.91
N LEU A 439 2.46 -15.03 13.62
CA LEU A 439 1.11 -14.60 13.30
C LEU A 439 0.50 -13.81 14.46
N MET A 440 0.59 -14.36 15.68
CA MET A 440 0.06 -13.74 16.90
C MET A 440 0.68 -12.38 17.18
N GLN A 441 2.00 -12.24 17.08
CA GLN A 441 2.68 -10.95 17.24
C GLN A 441 2.20 -9.90 16.22
N ARG A 442 1.90 -10.32 14.99
CA ARG A 442 1.35 -9.40 13.99
C ARG A 442 -0.06 -8.97 14.35
N LEU A 443 -0.92 -9.89 14.79
CA LEU A 443 -2.27 -9.56 15.23
C LEU A 443 -2.26 -8.60 16.42
N GLU A 444 -1.37 -8.80 17.39
CA GLU A 444 -1.19 -7.93 18.57
C GLU A 444 -0.76 -6.50 18.21
N SER A 445 -0.09 -6.30 17.06
CA SER A 445 0.28 -4.96 16.56
C SER A 445 -0.87 -4.23 15.84
N THR A 446 -2.03 -4.86 15.70
CA THR A 446 -3.19 -4.32 14.99
C THR A 446 -4.38 -4.13 15.93
N THR A 447 -5.39 -3.37 15.49
CA THR A 447 -6.70 -3.37 16.16
C THR A 447 -7.54 -4.54 15.63
N PRO A 448 -7.89 -5.54 16.45
CA PRO A 448 -8.65 -6.69 16.00
C PRO A 448 -10.16 -6.42 15.92
N HIS A 449 -10.79 -6.99 14.89
CA HIS A 449 -12.22 -7.06 14.66
C HIS A 449 -12.60 -8.52 14.55
N PHE A 450 -13.49 -9.00 15.41
CA PHE A 450 -13.84 -10.42 15.48
C PHE A 450 -15.16 -10.71 14.77
N ILE A 451 -15.17 -11.73 13.91
CA ILE A 451 -16.38 -12.28 13.30
C ILE A 451 -16.51 -13.75 13.72
N ARG A 452 -17.63 -14.11 14.35
CA ARG A 452 -17.97 -15.49 14.75
C ARG A 452 -19.01 -16.06 13.80
N CYS A 453 -18.61 -17.04 13.00
CA CYS A 453 -19.46 -17.78 12.09
C CYS A 453 -20.13 -18.95 12.84
N ILE A 454 -21.45 -19.13 12.66
CA ILE A 454 -22.25 -20.16 13.35
C ILE A 454 -22.92 -21.08 12.33
N LYS A 455 -22.73 -22.39 12.48
CA LYS A 455 -23.38 -23.42 11.67
C LYS A 455 -24.79 -23.71 12.23
N PRO A 456 -25.87 -23.51 11.46
CA PRO A 456 -27.24 -23.64 11.99
C PRO A 456 -27.71 -25.09 12.12
N ASN A 457 -27.19 -26.01 11.31
CA ASN A 457 -27.52 -27.44 11.34
C ASN A 457 -26.41 -28.27 10.68
N SER A 458 -26.31 -29.54 11.06
CA SER A 458 -25.31 -30.48 10.49
C SER A 458 -25.66 -30.97 9.08
N LEU A 459 -26.95 -30.92 8.70
CA LEU A 459 -27.49 -31.41 7.43
C LEU A 459 -27.30 -30.43 6.25
N GLN A 460 -26.68 -29.27 6.47
CA GLN A 460 -26.49 -28.21 5.48
C GLN A 460 -27.79 -27.75 4.78
N SER A 461 -28.93 -27.89 5.45
CA SER A 461 -30.25 -27.58 4.89
C SER A 461 -30.68 -26.14 5.21
N PRO A 462 -31.20 -25.38 4.22
CA PRO A 462 -31.65 -24.02 4.46
C PRO A 462 -32.89 -24.00 5.37
N GLY A 463 -32.99 -22.99 6.25
CA GLY A 463 -34.14 -22.79 7.13
C GLY A 463 -34.24 -23.74 8.34
N VAL A 464 -33.31 -24.68 8.51
CA VAL A 464 -33.28 -25.60 9.65
C VAL A 464 -32.35 -25.07 10.74
N TYR A 465 -32.82 -25.05 11.98
CA TYR A 465 -32.08 -24.57 13.14
C TYR A 465 -32.02 -25.64 14.24
N GLU A 466 -30.82 -26.10 14.55
CA GLU A 466 -30.58 -27.10 15.58
C GLU A 466 -30.11 -26.42 16.87
N GLN A 467 -31.03 -26.30 17.83
CA GLN A 467 -30.78 -25.54 19.06
C GLN A 467 -29.58 -26.06 19.86
N GLY A 468 -29.43 -27.39 19.99
CA GLY A 468 -28.33 -27.99 20.74
C GLY A 468 -26.96 -27.64 20.14
N LEU A 469 -26.83 -27.82 18.83
CA LEU A 469 -25.62 -27.51 18.07
C LEU A 469 -25.25 -26.02 18.14
N VAL A 470 -26.22 -25.14 17.94
CA VAL A 470 -25.97 -23.69 17.98
C VAL A 470 -25.61 -23.23 19.39
N LEU A 471 -26.29 -23.76 20.42
CA LEU A 471 -25.97 -23.42 21.81
C LEU A 471 -24.55 -23.88 22.19
N GLN A 472 -24.13 -25.06 21.74
CA GLN A 472 -22.77 -25.55 21.93
C GLN A 472 -21.75 -24.61 21.27
N GLN A 473 -21.97 -24.24 20.00
CA GLN A 473 -21.09 -23.29 19.30
C GLN A 473 -20.99 -21.93 19.99
N LEU A 474 -22.11 -21.40 20.50
CA LEU A 474 -22.11 -20.12 21.22
C LEU A 474 -21.31 -20.15 22.52
N ARG A 475 -21.32 -21.28 23.23
CA ARG A 475 -20.47 -21.53 24.41
C ARG A 475 -19.01 -21.62 24.01
N CYS A 476 -18.69 -22.49 23.04
CA CYS A 476 -17.32 -22.71 22.59
C CYS A 476 -16.71 -21.42 22.02
N CYS A 477 -17.44 -20.65 21.22
CA CYS A 477 -16.92 -19.39 20.65
C CYS A 477 -16.80 -18.24 21.68
N GLY A 478 -17.16 -18.46 22.95
CA GLY A 478 -17.12 -17.45 24.02
C GLY A 478 -18.10 -16.29 23.81
N VAL A 479 -19.13 -16.47 22.98
CA VAL A 479 -20.06 -15.38 22.62
C VAL A 479 -20.91 -14.96 23.82
N LEU A 480 -21.28 -15.92 24.68
CA LEU A 480 -22.09 -15.65 25.87
C LEU A 480 -21.33 -14.77 26.88
N GLU A 481 -20.04 -15.01 27.04
CA GLU A 481 -19.14 -14.25 27.91
C GLU A 481 -18.94 -12.83 27.38
N VAL A 482 -18.76 -12.67 26.06
CA VAL A 482 -18.68 -11.34 25.42
C VAL A 482 -19.95 -10.53 25.64
N VAL A 483 -21.13 -11.14 25.49
CA VAL A 483 -22.41 -10.46 25.74
C VAL A 483 -22.54 -10.07 27.21
N ARG A 484 -22.12 -10.95 28.13
CA ARG A 484 -22.14 -10.67 29.57
C ARG A 484 -21.29 -9.44 29.91
N ILE A 485 -20.06 -9.39 29.39
CA ILE A 485 -19.10 -8.31 29.66
C ILE A 485 -19.50 -7.01 28.96
N SER A 486 -19.99 -7.08 27.72
CA SER A 486 -20.50 -5.90 27.00
C SER A 486 -21.69 -5.25 27.69
N ARG A 487 -22.50 -6.03 28.42
CA ARG A 487 -23.64 -5.51 29.21
C ARG A 487 -23.21 -4.87 30.53
N SER A 488 -22.22 -5.46 31.21
CA SER A 488 -21.74 -4.95 32.49
C SER A 488 -20.77 -3.77 32.33
N GLY A 489 -19.94 -3.77 31.28
CA GLY A 489 -18.89 -2.79 31.00
C GLY A 489 -19.35 -1.55 30.22
N PHE A 490 -18.36 -0.81 29.71
CA PHE A 490 -18.52 0.45 28.99
C PHE A 490 -17.86 0.40 27.60
N PRO A 491 -18.51 -0.24 26.62
CA PRO A 491 -17.89 -0.57 25.33
C PRO A 491 -17.52 0.67 24.48
N THR A 492 -18.14 1.82 24.75
CA THR A 492 -17.87 3.05 24.02
C THR A 492 -16.97 3.96 24.83
N ARG A 493 -15.74 4.18 24.36
CA ARG A 493 -14.73 5.00 25.05
C ARG A 493 -14.12 6.07 24.15
N MET A 494 -13.88 7.25 24.71
CA MET A 494 -13.28 8.38 23.99
C MET A 494 -12.42 9.23 24.93
N SER A 495 -11.24 9.65 24.50
CA SER A 495 -10.45 10.60 25.29
C SER A 495 -11.19 11.92 25.44
N HIS A 496 -10.97 12.60 26.57
CA HIS A 496 -11.55 13.93 26.84
C HIS A 496 -11.29 14.90 25.67
N GLN A 497 -10.08 14.85 25.09
CA GLN A 497 -9.73 15.66 23.93
C GLN A 497 -10.51 15.30 22.67
N LYS A 498 -10.67 13.99 22.36
CA LYS A 498 -11.40 13.55 21.18
C LYS A 498 -12.89 13.86 21.32
N PHE A 499 -13.44 13.69 22.52
CA PHE A 499 -14.84 13.97 22.82
C PHE A 499 -15.14 15.47 22.74
N ALA A 500 -14.35 16.30 23.43
CA ALA A 500 -14.47 17.76 23.37
C ALA A 500 -14.30 18.31 21.94
N ARG A 501 -13.33 17.82 21.15
CA ARG A 501 -13.20 18.23 19.74
C ARG A 501 -14.38 17.81 18.87
N ARG A 502 -14.95 16.64 19.13
CA ARG A 502 -16.02 16.06 18.31
C ARG A 502 -17.38 16.68 18.59
N TYR A 503 -17.67 16.99 19.85
CA TYR A 503 -18.99 17.45 20.30
C TYR A 503 -18.98 18.84 20.93
N GLY A 504 -17.82 19.46 21.18
CA GLY A 504 -17.71 20.76 21.84
C GLY A 504 -18.40 21.90 21.11
N PHE A 505 -18.54 21.82 19.78
CA PHE A 505 -19.31 22.81 19.01
C PHE A 505 -20.82 22.75 19.25
N LEU A 506 -21.31 21.74 19.97
CA LEU A 506 -22.70 21.65 20.43
C LEU A 506 -22.95 22.49 21.70
N LEU A 507 -21.89 22.93 22.38
CA LEU A 507 -21.97 23.86 23.51
C LEU A 507 -22.00 25.32 23.04
N LEU A 508 -22.46 26.22 23.93
CA LEU A 508 -22.30 27.67 23.77
C LEU A 508 -20.82 28.08 23.82
N GLU A 509 -20.45 29.11 23.06
CA GLU A 509 -19.07 29.56 22.81
C GLU A 509 -18.26 29.84 24.10
N SER A 510 -18.92 30.25 25.18
CA SER A 510 -18.31 30.51 26.49
C SER A 510 -17.88 29.25 27.24
N ALA A 511 -18.54 28.11 27.02
CA ALA A 511 -18.21 26.83 27.66
C ALA A 511 -17.18 26.02 26.85
N ALA A 512 -17.06 26.26 25.54
CA ALA A 512 -16.14 25.56 24.65
C ALA A 512 -14.65 25.97 24.83
N SER A 513 -14.37 27.06 25.56
CA SER A 513 -13.01 27.57 25.81
C SER A 513 -12.34 26.99 27.07
N GLN A 514 -12.98 26.04 27.75
CA GLN A 514 -12.41 25.38 28.93
C GLN A 514 -11.52 24.19 28.54
N ASP A 515 -10.86 23.59 29.54
CA ASP A 515 -10.06 22.39 29.33
C ASP A 515 -10.93 21.21 28.83
N PRO A 516 -10.35 20.24 28.10
CA PRO A 516 -11.13 19.17 27.46
C PRO A 516 -11.97 18.32 28.41
N LEU A 517 -11.57 18.16 29.68
CA LEU A 517 -12.34 17.41 30.66
C LEU A 517 -13.59 18.20 31.05
N SER A 518 -13.44 19.48 31.39
CA SER A 518 -14.57 20.37 31.72
C SER A 518 -15.57 20.50 30.57
N VAL A 519 -15.08 20.65 29.33
CA VAL A 519 -15.94 20.64 28.12
C VAL A 519 -16.70 19.33 28.00
N SER A 520 -16.02 18.20 28.23
CA SER A 520 -16.64 16.89 28.13
C SER A 520 -17.75 16.72 29.17
N VAL A 521 -17.50 17.09 30.43
CA VAL A 521 -18.49 17.06 31.52
C VAL A 521 -19.67 18.00 31.25
N ALA A 522 -19.42 19.21 30.74
CA ALA A 522 -20.47 20.16 30.37
C ALA A 522 -21.42 19.60 29.29
N ILE A 523 -20.88 18.87 28.30
CA ILE A 523 -21.69 18.19 27.28
C ILE A 523 -22.56 17.10 27.90
N LEU A 524 -22.01 16.28 28.81
CA LEU A 524 -22.77 15.23 29.49
C LEU A 524 -23.98 15.80 30.23
N HIS A 525 -23.78 16.92 30.94
CA HIS A 525 -24.85 17.62 31.65
C HIS A 525 -25.86 18.27 30.70
N GLN A 526 -25.42 18.97 29.65
CA GLN A 526 -26.33 19.63 28.70
C GLN A 526 -27.27 18.64 28.00
N PHE A 527 -26.78 17.44 27.72
CA PHE A 527 -27.54 16.37 27.07
C PHE A 527 -28.22 15.41 28.06
N ASN A 528 -28.20 15.71 29.36
CA ASN A 528 -28.84 14.93 30.43
C ASN A 528 -28.50 13.42 30.40
N ILE A 529 -27.23 13.08 30.14
CA ILE A 529 -26.81 11.68 30.24
C ILE A 529 -26.72 11.31 31.73
N LEU A 530 -27.43 10.26 32.14
CA LEU A 530 -27.48 9.85 33.55
C LEU A 530 -26.10 9.40 34.05
N PRO A 531 -25.70 9.74 35.29
CA PRO A 531 -24.40 9.35 35.87
C PRO A 531 -24.12 7.83 35.89
N GLU A 532 -25.15 6.98 35.88
CA GLU A 532 -24.99 5.51 35.82
C GLU A 532 -24.63 4.98 34.42
N MET A 533 -24.84 5.81 33.40
CA MET A 533 -24.67 5.48 31.98
C MET A 533 -23.29 5.85 31.44
N TYR A 534 -22.50 6.58 32.23
CA TYR A 534 -21.12 6.92 31.89
C TYR A 534 -20.20 6.85 33.11
N GLN A 535 -18.90 6.74 32.86
CA GLN A 535 -17.85 6.87 33.86
C GLN A 535 -16.78 7.83 33.34
N VAL A 536 -16.27 8.66 34.24
CA VAL A 536 -15.22 9.65 33.94
C VAL A 536 -13.91 9.11 34.47
N GLY A 537 -13.06 8.65 33.56
CA GLY A 537 -11.69 8.23 33.90
C GLY A 537 -10.71 9.39 33.83
N TYR A 538 -9.48 9.13 34.24
CA TYR A 538 -8.41 10.13 34.23
C TYR A 538 -8.15 10.71 32.84
N THR A 539 -8.21 9.89 31.79
CA THR A 539 -7.89 10.31 30.42
C THR A 539 -9.07 10.19 29.44
N LYS A 540 -10.07 9.37 29.76
CA LYS A 540 -11.18 9.04 28.85
C LYS A 540 -12.55 9.10 29.54
N LEU A 541 -13.57 9.26 28.71
CA LEU A 541 -14.95 8.98 29.05
C LEU A 541 -15.33 7.59 28.58
N PHE A 542 -16.09 6.89 29.41
CA PHE A 542 -16.59 5.55 29.19
C PHE A 542 -18.12 5.57 29.21
N PHE A 543 -18.77 4.98 28.21
CA PHE A 543 -20.21 5.02 28.04
C PHE A 543 -20.77 3.61 27.90
N ARG A 544 -21.95 3.39 28.48
CA ARG A 544 -22.76 2.22 28.19
C ARG A 544 -23.27 2.27 26.75
N THR A 545 -23.64 1.10 26.22
CA THR A 545 -24.14 0.96 24.85
C THR A 545 -25.31 1.90 24.57
N GLY A 546 -25.29 2.55 23.41
CA GLY A 546 -26.39 3.39 22.90
C GLY A 546 -26.42 4.84 23.39
N GLN A 547 -25.59 5.22 24.36
CA GLN A 547 -25.67 6.56 24.99
C GLN A 547 -25.15 7.69 24.08
N ILE A 548 -24.18 7.41 23.22
CA ILE A 548 -23.65 8.40 22.26
C ILE A 548 -24.63 8.66 21.09
N GLY A 549 -25.64 7.81 20.87
CA GLY A 549 -26.55 7.92 19.73
C GLY A 549 -27.21 9.30 19.62
N VAL A 550 -27.72 9.82 20.74
CA VAL A 550 -28.39 11.14 20.79
C VAL A 550 -27.42 12.28 20.47
N LEU A 551 -26.17 12.19 20.94
CA LEU A 551 -25.11 13.16 20.65
C LEU A 551 -24.75 13.14 19.16
N GLU A 552 -24.61 11.96 18.56
CA GLU A 552 -24.32 11.82 17.12
C GLU A 552 -25.49 12.27 16.25
N ASP A 553 -26.73 11.96 16.62
CA ASP A 553 -27.91 12.44 15.88
C ASP A 553 -27.99 13.95 15.88
N THR A 554 -27.75 14.59 17.04
CA THR A 554 -27.73 16.05 17.17
C THR A 554 -26.58 16.64 16.36
N ARG A 555 -25.38 16.06 16.47
CA ARG A 555 -24.20 16.43 15.69
C ARG A 555 -24.49 16.36 14.19
N ASN A 556 -25.07 15.26 13.72
CA ASN A 556 -25.41 15.06 12.32
C ASN A 556 -26.41 16.11 11.85
N ARG A 557 -27.48 16.40 12.62
CA ARG A 557 -28.43 17.48 12.30
C ARG A 557 -27.76 18.84 12.21
N THR A 558 -26.89 19.20 13.13
CA THR A 558 -26.15 20.47 13.08
C THR A 558 -25.22 20.54 11.86
N LEU A 559 -24.56 19.42 11.52
CA LEU A 559 -23.73 19.29 10.32
C LEU A 559 -24.53 19.34 9.02
N HIS A 560 -25.86 19.15 9.02
CA HIS A 560 -26.68 19.40 7.82
C HIS A 560 -26.60 20.86 7.37
N GLY A 561 -26.14 21.80 8.22
CA GLY A 561 -25.77 23.15 7.80
C GLY A 561 -24.73 23.17 6.65
N ILE A 562 -23.92 22.12 6.50
CA ILE A 562 -22.99 21.94 5.36
C ILE A 562 -23.75 21.91 4.02
N LEU A 563 -24.99 21.42 3.97
CA LEU A 563 -25.80 21.44 2.75
C LEU A 563 -26.01 22.87 2.25
N ARG A 564 -26.13 23.84 3.16
CA ARG A 564 -26.22 25.26 2.78
C ARG A 564 -24.93 25.73 2.12
N VAL A 565 -23.77 25.43 2.71
CA VAL A 565 -22.46 25.75 2.14
C VAL A 565 -22.29 25.11 0.76
N GLN A 566 -22.63 23.83 0.63
CA GLN A 566 -22.61 23.11 -0.65
C GLN A 566 -23.54 23.75 -1.68
N SER A 567 -24.75 24.17 -1.31
CA SER A 567 -25.71 24.83 -2.21
C SER A 567 -25.16 26.16 -2.74
N VAL A 568 -24.53 26.95 -1.85
CA VAL A 568 -23.92 28.24 -2.22
C VAL A 568 -22.73 28.01 -3.13
N PHE A 569 -21.87 27.03 -2.83
CA PHE A 569 -20.71 26.67 -3.65
C PHE A 569 -21.12 26.15 -5.03
N ARG A 570 -22.05 25.19 -5.11
CA ARG A 570 -22.58 24.67 -6.38
C ARG A 570 -23.22 25.79 -7.21
N GLY A 571 -24.01 26.66 -6.56
CA GLY A 571 -24.61 27.82 -7.20
C GLY A 571 -23.57 28.82 -7.70
N HIS A 572 -22.51 29.09 -6.93
CA HIS A 572 -21.40 29.95 -7.34
C HIS A 572 -20.69 29.36 -8.56
N ARG A 573 -20.33 28.07 -8.53
CA ARG A 573 -19.67 27.37 -9.63
C ARG A 573 -20.51 27.41 -10.92
N ALA A 574 -21.82 27.18 -10.81
CA ALA A 574 -22.74 27.27 -11.93
C ALA A 574 -22.84 28.70 -12.51
N ARG A 575 -22.91 29.73 -11.65
CA ARG A 575 -22.94 31.13 -12.09
C ARG A 575 -21.66 31.56 -12.79
N VAL A 576 -20.49 31.14 -12.29
CA VAL A 576 -19.19 31.38 -12.92
C VAL A 576 -19.15 30.71 -14.30
N TYR A 577 -19.54 29.43 -14.38
CA TYR A 577 -19.58 28.69 -15.63
C TYR A 577 -20.49 29.35 -16.69
N ILE A 578 -21.71 29.75 -16.31
CA ILE A 578 -22.64 30.44 -17.22
C ILE A 578 -22.09 31.81 -17.65
N LYS A 579 -21.43 32.55 -16.76
CA LYS A 579 -20.83 33.84 -17.09
C LYS A 579 -19.73 33.70 -18.14
N GLU A 580 -18.84 32.72 -17.99
CA GLU A 580 -17.80 32.43 -18.97
C GLU A 580 -18.40 31.96 -20.32
N LEU A 581 -19.39 31.08 -20.27
CA LEU A 581 -20.07 30.60 -21.48
C LEU A 581 -20.77 31.73 -22.24
N ARG A 582 -21.48 32.64 -21.55
CA ARG A 582 -22.09 33.83 -22.15
C ARG A 582 -21.06 34.78 -22.76
N LYS A 583 -19.92 34.98 -22.09
CA LYS A 583 -18.81 35.80 -22.61
C LYS A 583 -18.25 35.18 -23.90
N GLY A 584 -18.06 33.86 -23.93
CA GLY A 584 -17.64 33.11 -25.12
C GLY A 584 -18.63 33.27 -26.28
N ILE A 585 -19.93 33.06 -26.03
CA ILE A 585 -20.99 33.22 -27.03
C ILE A 585 -21.03 34.66 -27.58
N THR A 586 -21.01 35.67 -26.70
CA THR A 586 -21.06 37.09 -27.12
C THR A 586 -19.85 37.46 -27.98
N THR A 587 -18.67 36.94 -27.62
CA THR A 587 -17.45 37.11 -28.41
C THR A 587 -17.59 36.46 -29.79
N LEU A 588 -18.07 35.22 -29.85
CA LEU A 588 -18.28 34.52 -31.13
C LEU A 588 -19.31 35.24 -32.00
N GLN A 589 -20.42 35.67 -31.41
CA GLN A 589 -21.47 36.43 -32.11
C GLN A 589 -20.93 37.74 -32.71
N SER A 590 -20.10 38.48 -31.97
CA SER A 590 -19.51 39.73 -32.48
C SER A 590 -18.57 39.50 -33.66
N PHE A 591 -17.78 38.42 -33.64
CA PHE A 591 -16.95 38.02 -34.78
C PHE A 591 -17.78 37.67 -36.02
N ILE A 592 -18.85 36.87 -35.86
CA ILE A 592 -19.70 36.44 -36.97
C ILE A 592 -20.45 37.63 -37.57
N ILE A 593 -21.05 38.49 -36.74
CA ILE A 593 -21.75 39.69 -37.20
C ILE A 593 -20.78 40.62 -37.91
N GLY A 594 -19.61 40.87 -37.32
CA GLY A 594 -18.57 41.71 -37.92
C GLY A 594 -18.12 41.17 -39.28
N GLU A 595 -17.94 39.86 -39.42
CA GLU A 595 -17.53 39.25 -40.68
C GLU A 595 -18.61 39.32 -41.76
N LYS A 596 -19.88 39.11 -41.39
CA LYS A 596 -21.01 39.26 -42.31
C LYS A 596 -21.06 40.69 -42.87
N VAL A 597 -20.98 41.70 -42.00
CA VAL A 597 -21.01 43.12 -42.40
C VAL A 597 -19.81 43.47 -43.27
N ARG A 598 -18.59 42.99 -42.94
CA ARG A 598 -17.39 43.22 -43.77
C ARG A 598 -17.54 42.63 -45.17
N LYS A 599 -18.09 41.41 -45.29
CA LYS A 599 -18.35 40.78 -46.60
C LYS A 599 -19.38 41.57 -47.41
N GLU A 600 -20.49 41.96 -46.81
CA GLU A 600 -21.53 42.78 -47.46
C GLU A 600 -20.98 44.13 -47.93
N TYR A 601 -20.22 44.82 -47.07
CA TYR A 601 -19.58 46.09 -47.41
C TYR A 601 -18.54 45.94 -48.53
N ALA A 602 -17.73 44.88 -48.52
CA ALA A 602 -16.75 44.62 -49.57
C ALA A 602 -17.41 44.39 -50.94
N VAL A 603 -18.59 43.76 -50.98
CA VAL A 603 -19.39 43.63 -52.21
C VAL A 603 -19.95 44.98 -52.64
N LEU A 604 -20.48 45.77 -51.70
CA LEU A 604 -21.03 47.11 -51.98
C LEU A 604 -19.96 48.06 -52.55
N VAL A 605 -18.77 48.11 -51.95
CA VAL A 605 -17.64 48.93 -52.42
C VAL A 605 -17.20 48.49 -53.82
N ARG A 606 -17.13 47.18 -54.09
CA ARG A 606 -16.83 46.66 -55.44
C ARG A 606 -17.86 47.12 -56.46
N ARG A 607 -19.16 47.00 -56.15
CA ARG A 607 -20.26 47.46 -57.02
C ARG A 607 -20.18 48.97 -57.27
N HIS A 608 -19.95 49.77 -56.22
CA HIS A 608 -19.84 51.22 -56.35
C HIS A 608 -18.65 51.64 -57.21
N ARG A 609 -17.46 51.04 -57.00
CA ARG A 609 -16.27 51.28 -57.84
C ARG A 609 -16.51 50.90 -59.30
N ALA A 610 -17.18 49.78 -59.56
CA ALA A 610 -17.54 49.37 -60.92
C ALA A 610 -18.51 50.38 -61.56
N ALA A 611 -19.56 50.79 -60.84
CA ALA A 611 -20.52 51.77 -61.31
C ALA A 611 -19.87 53.11 -61.66
N VAL A 612 -19.02 53.66 -60.77
CA VAL A 612 -18.29 54.91 -61.01
C VAL A 612 -17.34 54.78 -62.21
N SER A 613 -16.67 53.64 -62.36
CA SER A 613 -15.76 53.39 -63.50
C SER A 613 -16.50 53.34 -64.83
N ILE A 614 -17.66 52.67 -64.88
CA ILE A 614 -18.52 52.59 -66.07
C ILE A 614 -19.07 53.99 -66.38
N GLN A 615 -19.65 54.69 -65.39
CA GLN A 615 -20.19 56.04 -65.57
C GLN A 615 -19.13 57.03 -66.07
N LYS A 616 -17.90 56.97 -65.52
CA LYS A 616 -16.77 57.79 -65.97
C LYS A 616 -16.46 57.54 -67.45
N ARG A 617 -16.35 56.27 -67.87
CA ARG A 617 -16.06 55.90 -69.26
C ARG A 617 -17.17 56.34 -70.21
N VAL A 618 -18.44 56.13 -69.84
CA VAL A 618 -19.59 56.53 -70.66
C VAL A 618 -19.66 58.05 -70.82
N LYS A 619 -19.52 58.82 -69.73
CA LYS A 619 -19.51 60.29 -69.78
C LYS A 619 -18.37 60.81 -70.64
N SER A 620 -17.16 60.28 -70.45
CA SER A 620 -15.99 60.64 -71.26
C SER A 620 -16.21 60.34 -72.75
N LYS A 621 -16.75 59.17 -73.10
CA LYS A 621 -17.03 58.82 -74.50
C LYS A 621 -18.10 59.72 -75.13
N ARG A 622 -19.14 60.08 -74.37
CA ARG A 622 -20.21 60.98 -74.84
C ARG A 622 -19.68 62.38 -75.14
N GLU A 623 -18.90 62.96 -74.23
CA GLU A 623 -18.31 64.29 -74.42
C GLU A 623 -17.25 64.29 -75.53
N MET A 624 -16.40 63.25 -75.61
CA MET A 624 -15.43 63.11 -76.69
C MET A 624 -16.11 63.02 -78.06
N ASN A 625 -17.20 62.23 -78.18
CA ASN A 625 -17.98 62.16 -79.42
C ASN A 625 -18.67 63.49 -79.76
N ARG A 626 -19.12 64.25 -78.75
CA ARG A 626 -19.73 65.59 -78.96
C ARG A 626 -18.68 66.59 -79.44
N TYR A 627 -17.51 66.61 -78.81
CA TYR A 627 -16.39 67.47 -79.21
C TYR A 627 -15.92 67.13 -80.62
N GLN A 628 -15.75 65.85 -80.95
CA GLN A 628 -15.38 65.41 -82.29
C GLN A 628 -16.36 65.91 -83.36
N LYS A 629 -17.68 65.74 -83.13
CA LYS A 629 -18.70 66.28 -84.04
C LYS A 629 -18.61 67.79 -84.22
N LEU A 630 -18.29 68.52 -83.16
CA LEU A 630 -18.14 69.98 -83.20
C LEU A 630 -16.87 70.40 -83.96
N CYS A 631 -15.77 69.68 -83.77
CA CYS A 631 -14.54 69.84 -84.55
C CYS A 631 -14.77 69.52 -86.02
N ASP A 632 -15.41 68.40 -86.35
CA ASP A 632 -15.70 68.00 -87.73
C ASP A 632 -16.57 69.05 -88.44
N ALA A 633 -17.61 69.57 -87.75
CA ALA A 633 -18.44 70.65 -88.25
C ALA A 633 -17.66 71.96 -88.42
N SER A 634 -16.79 72.31 -87.45
CA SER A 634 -15.96 73.51 -87.52
C SER A 634 -14.95 73.43 -88.66
N VAL A 635 -14.32 72.27 -88.88
CA VAL A 635 -13.40 72.02 -89.99
C VAL A 635 -14.14 72.11 -91.33
N ALA A 636 -15.37 71.59 -91.42
CA ALA A 636 -16.22 71.73 -92.61
C ALA A 636 -16.61 73.19 -92.89
N ILE A 637 -16.97 73.97 -91.86
CA ILE A 637 -17.26 75.41 -92.03
C ILE A 637 -15.99 76.16 -92.43
N GLN A 638 -14.87 75.91 -91.75
CA GLN A 638 -13.59 76.54 -92.05
C GLN A 638 -13.10 76.21 -93.45
N SER A 639 -13.30 74.98 -93.95
CA SER A 639 -12.92 74.62 -95.32
C SER A 639 -13.77 75.39 -96.35
N VAL A 640 -15.07 75.57 -96.10
CA VAL A 640 -15.95 76.42 -96.93
C VAL A 640 -15.55 77.89 -96.86
N VAL A 641 -15.29 78.44 -95.67
CA VAL A 641 -14.90 79.85 -95.46
C VAL A 641 -13.53 80.13 -96.05
N ARG A 642 -12.52 79.25 -95.88
CA ARG A 642 -11.22 79.38 -96.54
C ARG A 642 -11.39 79.35 -98.06
N GLY A 643 -12.22 78.44 -98.59
CA GLY A 643 -12.56 78.41 -100.01
C GLY A 643 -13.28 79.68 -100.49
N TRP A 644 -14.11 80.31 -99.66
CA TRP A 644 -14.77 81.58 -99.97
C TRP A 644 -13.84 82.79 -99.85
N LEU A 645 -13.00 82.86 -98.81
CA LEU A 645 -12.00 83.92 -98.61
C LEU A 645 -10.98 83.95 -99.74
N VAL A 646 -10.48 82.80 -100.21
CA VAL A 646 -9.60 82.76 -101.40
C VAL A 646 -10.33 83.29 -102.64
N ARG A 647 -11.62 82.98 -102.80
CA ARG A 647 -12.46 83.52 -103.90
C ARG A 647 -12.72 85.03 -103.76
N ARG A 648 -12.77 85.57 -102.54
CA ARG A 648 -13.02 87.00 -102.24
C ARG A 648 -11.74 87.85 -102.21
N CYS A 649 -10.60 87.30 -101.78
CA CYS A 649 -9.29 87.97 -101.78
C CYS A 649 -8.69 88.11 -103.18
N SER A 650 -9.37 87.60 -104.22
CA SER A 650 -9.11 87.99 -105.60
C SER A 650 -9.74 89.33 -105.99
N SER A 651 -10.54 89.95 -105.10
CA SER A 651 -11.43 91.09 -105.42
C SER A 651 -11.30 92.31 -104.53
N ASP A 652 -10.30 92.41 -103.63
CA ASP A 652 -9.90 93.71 -103.08
C ASP A 652 -8.47 93.68 -102.52
N ILE A 653 -7.58 94.28 -103.31
CA ILE A 653 -6.23 94.73 -103.00
C ILE A 653 -6.35 95.98 -102.12
N GLY A 654 -5.68 96.01 -100.97
CA GLY A 654 -5.57 97.29 -100.26
C GLY A 654 -5.18 97.22 -98.79
N PHE A 655 -3.99 96.68 -98.52
CA PHE A 655 -3.07 97.17 -97.48
C PHE A 655 -3.57 97.14 -96.02
N LEU A 656 -3.12 96.17 -95.23
CA LEU A 656 -1.88 96.23 -94.39
C LEU A 656 -2.14 97.02 -93.08
N ARG A 657 -1.81 96.53 -91.89
CA ARG A 657 -0.62 95.75 -91.51
C ARG A 657 -0.78 95.27 -90.06
N SER A 658 -0.46 94.01 -89.81
CA SER A 658 0.52 93.58 -88.78
C SER A 658 -0.13 93.15 -87.46
N GLY A 659 0.10 91.97 -86.91
CA GLY A 659 0.99 90.90 -87.30
C GLY A 659 1.18 89.92 -86.15
N PHE A 660 1.53 88.69 -86.52
CA PHE A 660 2.26 87.68 -85.74
C PHE A 660 1.46 86.86 -84.71
N LYS A 661 1.26 85.56 -85.01
CA LYS A 661 2.11 84.38 -84.66
C LYS A 661 1.94 84.06 -83.16
N GLY A 662 1.47 82.91 -82.73
CA GLY A 662 1.70 81.55 -83.23
C GLY A 662 2.15 80.70 -82.02
N ALA A 663 1.94 79.39 -82.10
CA ALA A 663 2.50 78.32 -81.26
C ALA A 663 1.71 77.87 -80.00
N GLU A 664 1.18 76.64 -80.13
CA GLU A 664 1.58 75.45 -79.35
C GLU A 664 1.06 75.24 -77.91
N PRO A 665 0.96 73.97 -77.46
CA PRO A 665 -0.08 73.48 -76.56
C PRO A 665 0.32 73.54 -75.08
N GLU A 666 -0.60 74.01 -74.23
CA GLU A 666 -0.43 73.95 -72.76
C GLU A 666 -0.42 72.50 -72.28
N GLU A 667 0.75 72.08 -71.79
CA GLU A 667 0.93 70.98 -70.85
C GLU A 667 -0.06 71.11 -69.67
N VAL A 668 -0.72 70.00 -69.35
CA VAL A 668 -1.62 69.89 -68.20
C VAL A 668 -0.81 70.05 -66.92
N LEU A 669 -0.81 71.27 -66.39
CA LEU A 669 -0.32 71.61 -65.06
C LEU A 669 -1.14 70.84 -64.00
N VAL A 670 -0.56 69.77 -63.47
CA VAL A 670 -1.09 69.09 -62.27
C VAL A 670 -1.03 70.10 -61.13
N LYS A 671 -2.20 70.60 -60.71
CA LYS A 671 -2.33 71.55 -59.59
C LYS A 671 -1.54 71.03 -58.39
N ALA A 672 -0.49 71.76 -58.03
CA ALA A 672 0.40 71.48 -56.89
C ALA A 672 -0.37 71.27 -55.57
N SER A 673 -1.59 71.79 -55.45
CA SER A 673 -2.48 71.62 -54.29
C SER A 673 -2.90 70.17 -54.03
N PHE A 674 -3.05 69.32 -55.06
CA PHE A 674 -3.47 67.92 -54.89
C PHE A 674 -2.29 67.01 -54.51
N LEU A 675 -1.11 67.26 -55.09
CA LEU A 675 0.13 66.60 -54.70
C LEU A 675 0.53 66.98 -53.27
N ALA A 676 0.37 68.25 -52.88
CA ALA A 676 0.63 68.72 -51.53
C ALA A 676 -0.31 68.09 -50.47
N GLU A 677 -1.60 67.93 -50.78
CA GLU A 677 -2.56 67.28 -49.87
C GLU A 677 -2.32 65.76 -49.77
N LEU A 678 -1.92 65.10 -50.86
CA LEU A 678 -1.55 63.68 -50.82
C LEU A 678 -0.25 63.46 -50.02
N GLN A 679 0.78 64.29 -50.25
CA GLN A 679 2.02 64.29 -49.47
C GLN A 679 1.76 64.55 -47.98
N ARG A 680 0.84 65.45 -47.64
CA ARG A 680 0.46 65.73 -46.24
C ARG A 680 -0.18 64.52 -45.56
N ARG A 681 -1.03 63.76 -46.27
CA ARG A 681 -1.66 62.53 -45.73
C ARG A 681 -0.69 61.37 -45.61
N VAL A 682 0.21 61.22 -46.58
CA VAL A 682 1.30 60.23 -46.52
C VAL A 682 2.21 60.53 -45.35
N LEU A 683 2.68 61.77 -45.19
CA LEU A 683 3.50 62.20 -44.04
C LEU A 683 2.80 61.99 -42.70
N LYS A 684 1.48 62.22 -42.62
CA LYS A 684 0.70 61.96 -41.40
C LYS A 684 0.54 60.47 -41.08
N ALA A 685 0.39 59.63 -42.11
CA ALA A 685 0.35 58.19 -41.94
C ALA A 685 1.72 57.60 -41.57
N GLU A 686 2.80 58.11 -42.19
CA GLU A 686 4.19 57.74 -41.86
C GLU A 686 4.58 58.20 -40.45
N ALA A 687 4.10 59.36 -39.98
CA ALA A 687 4.30 59.81 -38.61
C ALA A 687 3.55 58.91 -37.60
N ALA A 688 2.30 58.55 -37.88
CA ALA A 688 1.51 57.66 -37.01
C ALA A 688 2.08 56.22 -36.97
N LEU A 689 2.66 55.75 -38.08
CA LEU A 689 3.33 54.46 -38.12
C LEU A 689 4.61 54.48 -37.26
N ARG A 690 5.42 55.53 -37.36
CA ARG A 690 6.62 55.70 -36.52
C ARG A 690 6.29 55.74 -35.03
N GLU A 691 5.24 56.47 -34.63
CA GLU A 691 4.79 56.50 -33.23
C GLU A 691 4.38 55.10 -32.73
N LYS A 692 3.75 54.29 -33.57
CA LYS A 692 3.39 52.90 -33.23
C LYS A 692 4.57 51.95 -33.21
N GLU A 693 5.58 52.16 -34.06
CA GLU A 693 6.84 51.41 -34.02
C GLU A 693 7.62 51.74 -32.74
N GLU A 694 7.69 53.00 -32.34
CA GLU A 694 8.29 53.44 -31.07
C GLU A 694 7.56 52.87 -29.85
N GLU A 695 6.22 52.90 -29.82
CA GLU A 695 5.43 52.25 -28.77
C GLU A 695 5.73 50.74 -28.67
N ASN A 696 5.86 50.06 -29.82
CA ASN A 696 6.13 48.63 -29.88
C ASN A 696 7.55 48.30 -29.40
N ASP A 697 8.53 49.14 -29.73
CA ASP A 697 9.90 49.00 -29.23
C ASP A 697 10.00 49.26 -27.72
N ILE A 698 9.26 50.24 -27.19
CA ILE A 698 9.14 50.46 -25.75
C ILE A 698 8.49 49.25 -25.06
N LEU A 699 7.45 48.65 -25.65
CA LEU A 699 6.80 47.46 -25.11
C LEU A 699 7.72 46.24 -25.12
N LYS A 700 8.48 46.04 -26.19
CA LYS A 700 9.50 44.97 -26.26
C LYS A 700 10.60 45.18 -25.22
N GLN A 701 11.08 46.41 -25.02
CA GLN A 701 12.04 46.73 -23.97
C GLN A 701 11.48 46.47 -22.57
N ARG A 702 10.21 46.81 -22.31
CA ARG A 702 9.53 46.48 -21.04
C ARG A 702 9.46 44.98 -20.82
N LEU A 703 9.12 44.21 -21.86
CA LEU A 703 9.01 42.76 -21.79
C LEU A 703 10.38 42.12 -21.50
N GLN A 704 11.42 42.58 -22.17
CA GLN A 704 12.80 42.14 -21.92
C GLN A 704 13.29 42.52 -20.50
N GLN A 705 12.87 43.68 -19.97
CA GLN A 705 13.13 44.05 -18.57
C GLN A 705 12.39 43.15 -17.59
N TYR A 706 11.15 42.74 -17.88
CA TYR A 706 10.40 41.80 -17.05
C TYR A 706 11.07 40.41 -17.05
N GLU A 707 11.48 39.90 -18.21
CA GLU A 707 12.19 38.63 -18.32
C GLU A 707 13.54 38.66 -17.60
N SER A 708 14.31 39.74 -17.73
CA SER A 708 15.59 39.90 -17.02
C SER A 708 15.39 39.92 -15.50
N ARG A 709 14.38 40.65 -15.01
CA ARG A 709 14.04 40.69 -13.58
C ARG A 709 13.53 39.34 -13.06
N TRP A 710 12.80 38.60 -13.89
CA TRP A 710 12.35 37.25 -13.56
C TRP A 710 13.53 36.30 -13.42
N PHE A 711 14.45 36.32 -14.38
CA PHE A 711 15.67 35.51 -14.35
C PHE A 711 16.53 35.82 -13.10
N GLU A 712 16.71 37.09 -12.76
CA GLU A 712 17.40 37.49 -11.52
C GLU A 712 16.70 36.96 -10.26
N TYR A 713 15.36 36.94 -10.25
CA TYR A 713 14.60 36.42 -9.12
C TYR A 713 14.74 34.90 -8.98
N GLU A 714 14.70 34.17 -10.10
CA GLU A 714 14.88 32.72 -10.14
C GLU A 714 16.27 32.32 -9.64
N VAL A 715 17.31 33.04 -10.09
CA VAL A 715 18.69 32.83 -9.62
C VAL A 715 18.81 33.12 -8.11
N LYS A 716 18.17 34.19 -7.61
CA LYS A 716 18.13 34.50 -6.18
C LYS A 716 17.39 33.41 -5.36
N MET A 717 16.31 32.84 -5.88
CA MET A 717 15.58 31.76 -5.22
C MET A 717 16.40 30.48 -5.14
N LYS A 718 16.97 30.03 -6.27
CA LYS A 718 17.85 28.85 -6.31
C LYS A 718 19.05 29.01 -5.39
N SER A 719 19.70 30.17 -5.38
CA SER A 719 20.80 30.46 -4.47
C SER A 719 20.37 30.38 -2.99
N MET A 720 19.19 30.89 -2.64
CA MET A 720 18.70 30.86 -1.28
C MET A 720 18.29 29.45 -0.82
N GLU A 721 17.69 28.66 -1.71
CA GLU A 721 17.39 27.25 -1.48
C GLU A 721 18.67 26.43 -1.25
N GLU A 722 19.70 26.65 -2.07
CA GLU A 722 21.00 26.00 -1.87
C GLU A 722 21.64 26.34 -0.52
N VAL A 723 21.51 27.59 -0.06
CA VAL A 723 22.00 28.02 1.26
C VAL A 723 21.22 27.32 2.37
N TRP A 724 19.90 27.22 2.26
CA TRP A 724 19.07 26.51 3.25
C TRP A 724 19.40 25.01 3.28
N GLN A 725 19.56 24.36 2.14
CA GLN A 725 19.97 22.96 2.08
C GLN A 725 21.36 22.74 2.69
N LYS A 726 22.34 23.60 2.39
CA LYS A 726 23.68 23.52 3.00
C LYS A 726 23.61 23.68 4.53
N GLN A 727 22.77 24.60 5.02
CA GLN A 727 22.59 24.81 6.46
C GLN A 727 21.86 23.63 7.14
N MET A 728 20.87 23.03 6.47
CA MET A 728 20.15 21.86 6.99
C MET A 728 21.07 20.65 7.09
N ARG A 729 21.89 20.38 6.06
CA ARG A 729 22.91 19.32 6.08
C ARG A 729 23.96 19.55 7.19
N SER A 730 24.31 20.79 7.49
CA SER A 730 25.21 21.12 8.60
C SER A 730 24.59 20.81 9.97
N LEU A 731 23.28 21.04 10.15
CA LEU A 731 22.57 20.70 11.38
C LEU A 731 22.41 19.18 11.53
N GLN A 732 22.09 18.47 10.45
CA GLN A 732 22.07 17.00 10.41
C GLN A 732 23.43 16.40 10.77
N SER A 733 24.52 16.96 10.23
CA SER A 733 25.88 16.55 10.59
C SER A 733 26.21 16.84 12.05
N SER A 734 25.73 17.94 12.62
CA SER A 734 25.96 18.27 14.04
C SER A 734 25.20 17.31 14.97
N LEU A 735 23.99 16.90 14.56
CA LEU A 735 23.16 15.94 15.27
C LEU A 735 23.74 14.52 15.19
N SER A 736 24.28 14.11 14.03
CA SER A 736 24.93 12.81 13.87
C SER A 736 26.23 12.71 14.68
N ILE A 737 26.98 13.81 14.81
CA ILE A 737 28.14 13.90 15.72
C ILE A 737 27.69 13.75 17.18
N ALA A 738 26.60 14.40 17.60
CA ALA A 738 26.06 14.24 18.94
C ALA A 738 25.59 12.81 19.24
N ARG A 739 24.97 12.12 18.25
CA ARG A 739 24.65 10.68 18.34
C ARG A 739 25.90 9.81 18.48
N LYS A 740 26.96 10.09 17.73
CA LYS A 740 28.22 9.32 17.78
C LYS A 740 28.99 9.52 19.08
N SER A 741 28.99 10.72 19.68
CA SER A 741 29.63 10.96 20.98
C SER A 741 29.04 10.09 22.10
N LEU A 742 27.74 9.78 22.05
CA LEU A 742 27.08 8.86 23.00
C LEU A 742 27.44 7.38 22.81
N ALA A 743 27.85 6.98 21.60
CA ALA A 743 28.23 5.61 21.30
C ALA A 743 29.69 5.30 21.69
N VAL A 744 30.56 6.31 21.78
CA VAL A 744 32.00 6.15 22.05
C VAL A 744 32.29 6.00 23.56
N ASP A 745 31.50 6.61 24.45
CA ASP A 745 31.67 6.47 25.91
C ASP A 745 31.21 5.11 26.47
N GLY A 746 30.64 4.24 25.63
CA GLY A 746 30.32 2.85 25.99
C GLY A 746 31.49 1.86 25.79
N SER A 747 32.61 2.29 25.20
CA SER A 747 33.63 1.36 24.66
C SER A 747 35.07 1.58 25.18
N SER A 748 35.30 2.36 26.24
CA SER A 748 36.66 2.54 26.77
C SER A 748 36.78 2.11 28.24
N ARG A 749 36.83 0.80 28.47
CA ARG A 749 37.63 0.17 29.51
C ARG A 749 37.81 -1.31 29.14
N ASN A 750 39.07 -1.72 28.98
CA ASN A 750 39.62 -3.00 28.52
C ASN A 750 39.79 -3.07 26.99
N SER A 751 40.97 -3.16 26.39
CA SER A 751 42.35 -3.21 26.90
C SER A 751 43.28 -2.84 25.75
N ASP A 752 44.43 -2.25 26.08
CA ASP A 752 45.55 -2.16 25.17
C ASP A 752 46.00 -3.54 24.68
N ALA A 753 46.45 -3.54 23.43
CA ALA A 753 47.32 -4.52 22.80
C ALA A 753 46.82 -5.97 22.64
N SER A 754 46.50 -6.24 21.37
CA SER A 754 47.15 -7.28 20.57
C SER A 754 46.64 -8.71 20.70
N VAL A 755 45.93 -9.08 19.62
CA VAL A 755 46.12 -10.32 18.84
C VAL A 755 45.47 -11.58 19.41
N ASN A 756 44.33 -11.87 18.77
CA ASN A 756 43.88 -13.16 18.24
C ASN A 756 43.65 -14.34 19.18
N ASP A 757 42.35 -14.67 19.20
CA ASP A 757 41.78 -15.99 18.93
C ASP A 757 41.72 -16.99 20.09
N ASP A 758 40.66 -16.80 20.86
CA ASP A 758 39.60 -17.76 21.16
C ASP A 758 39.93 -19.25 21.12
N GLN A 759 40.02 -19.80 22.34
CA GLN A 759 39.51 -21.11 22.67
C GLN A 759 38.26 -20.94 23.55
N ASP A 760 37.21 -21.69 23.18
CA ASP A 760 36.24 -22.37 24.06
C ASP A 760 36.89 -22.79 25.42
N PRO A 761 36.17 -23.05 26.55
CA PRO A 761 34.80 -23.57 26.56
C PRO A 761 33.91 -23.21 27.78
N THR A 762 32.63 -23.57 27.63
CA THR A 762 31.68 -24.12 28.64
C THR A 762 31.63 -23.67 30.10
N SER A 763 30.38 -23.37 30.50
CA SER A 763 29.65 -23.85 31.69
C SER A 763 30.00 -23.30 33.07
N LEU A 764 29.00 -22.73 33.76
CA LEU A 764 28.22 -23.44 34.79
C LEU A 764 27.02 -22.61 35.25
N GLU A 765 25.94 -23.32 35.53
CA GLU A 765 24.66 -22.87 36.08
C GLU A 765 24.79 -22.35 37.53
N ALA A 766 23.97 -21.35 37.89
CA ALA A 766 23.19 -21.32 39.13
C ALA A 766 22.28 -20.08 39.17
N GLU A 767 20.97 -20.32 39.16
CA GLU A 767 19.91 -19.40 39.63
C GLU A 767 19.95 -19.26 41.18
N PRO A 768 19.09 -18.44 41.83
CA PRO A 768 18.49 -17.16 41.46
C PRO A 768 18.59 -16.14 42.62
N LEU A 769 18.21 -14.87 42.40
CA LEU A 769 17.27 -14.10 43.24
C LEU A 769 17.42 -12.58 43.07
N THR A 770 16.23 -11.96 43.07
CA THR A 770 15.90 -10.58 43.46
C THR A 770 16.30 -9.42 42.53
N GLU A 771 15.26 -8.92 41.87
CA GLU A 771 15.13 -7.55 41.40
C GLU A 771 15.51 -6.53 42.48
N SER A 772 16.44 -5.64 42.16
CA SER A 772 16.33 -4.24 42.56
C SER A 772 17.01 -3.33 41.54
N ASN A 773 16.20 -2.42 41.01
CA ASN A 773 16.49 -1.24 40.20
C ASN A 773 17.94 -0.70 40.21
N GLY A 774 18.52 -0.52 39.03
CA GLY A 774 19.73 0.28 38.86
C GLY A 774 20.38 0.27 37.47
N THR A 775 19.70 0.75 36.42
CA THR A 775 20.32 1.06 35.10
C THR A 775 19.37 1.98 34.32
N ARG A 776 19.68 3.17 33.78
CA ARG A 776 20.84 4.07 33.69
C ARG A 776 20.34 5.46 33.20
N PRO A 777 20.96 6.60 33.55
CA PRO A 777 20.63 7.94 33.02
C PRO A 777 20.87 8.15 31.50
N MET A 778 21.60 7.23 30.85
CA MET A 778 21.96 7.27 29.41
C MET A 778 20.77 7.11 28.45
N SER A 779 19.69 6.44 28.87
CA SER A 779 18.47 6.24 28.08
C SER A 779 17.73 7.56 27.78
N ALA A 780 17.72 8.47 28.76
CA ALA A 780 17.08 9.78 28.62
C ALA A 780 17.76 10.65 27.55
N GLY A 781 19.11 10.64 27.47
CA GLY A 781 19.87 11.40 26.48
C GLY A 781 19.61 10.98 25.03
N LEU A 782 19.47 9.66 24.79
CA LEU A 782 19.13 9.11 23.48
C LEU A 782 17.69 9.46 23.04
N SER A 783 16.76 9.56 24.00
CA SER A 783 15.38 9.95 23.73
C SER A 783 15.26 11.43 23.30
N VAL A 784 16.01 12.33 23.93
CA VAL A 784 16.00 13.78 23.62
C VAL A 784 16.61 14.04 22.24
N ILE A 785 17.71 13.36 21.89
CA ILE A 785 18.33 13.49 20.56
C ILE A 785 17.43 12.94 19.45
N SER A 786 16.71 11.84 19.72
CA SER A 786 15.80 11.26 18.74
C SER A 786 14.61 12.18 18.46
N ARG A 787 14.08 12.84 19.50
CA ARG A 787 13.02 13.86 19.36
C ARG A 787 13.48 15.10 18.58
N LEU A 788 14.72 15.56 18.78
CA LEU A 788 15.29 16.65 17.99
C LEU A 788 15.49 16.25 16.51
N ALA A 789 15.86 14.99 16.25
CA ALA A 789 16.01 14.48 14.88
C ALA A 789 14.68 14.46 14.12
N GLU A 790 13.61 14.01 14.78
CA GLU A 790 12.25 14.00 14.22
C GLU A 790 11.74 15.44 13.95
N GLU A 791 11.99 16.39 14.87
CA GLU A 791 11.62 17.80 14.68
C GLU A 791 12.35 18.44 13.48
N LEU A 792 13.64 18.12 13.29
CA LEU A 792 14.44 18.64 12.18
C LEU A 792 13.90 18.18 10.83
N GLU A 793 13.53 16.90 10.74
CA GLU A 793 13.00 16.29 9.52
C GLU A 793 11.62 16.85 9.17
N GLN A 794 10.72 16.94 10.17
CA GLN A 794 9.40 17.54 10.00
C GLN A 794 9.48 19.00 9.55
N ARG A 795 10.34 19.81 10.18
CA ARG A 795 10.47 21.24 9.85
C ARG A 795 11.15 21.47 8.50
N SER A 796 12.09 20.60 8.11
CA SER A 796 12.71 20.65 6.78
C SER A 796 11.69 20.49 5.66
N GLN A 797 10.73 19.57 5.85
CA GLN A 797 9.67 19.33 4.87
C GLN A 797 8.75 20.56 4.75
N VAL A 798 8.29 21.11 5.88
CA VAL A 798 7.39 22.28 5.91
C VAL A 798 8.00 23.50 5.22
N PHE A 799 9.26 23.84 5.50
CA PHE A 799 9.91 24.99 4.86
C PHE A 799 10.14 24.77 3.35
N GLY A 800 10.34 23.51 2.92
CA GLY A 800 10.45 23.16 1.50
C GLY A 800 9.11 23.32 0.76
N ASP A 801 8.03 22.87 1.37
CA ASP A 801 6.69 22.95 0.79
C ASP A 801 6.19 24.41 0.71
N ASP A 802 6.42 25.22 1.76
CA ASP A 802 6.08 26.64 1.78
C ASP A 802 6.86 27.44 0.71
N ALA A 803 8.13 27.11 0.49
CA ALA A 803 8.95 27.76 -0.54
C ALA A 803 8.45 27.42 -1.94
N LYS A 804 8.08 26.16 -2.19
CA LYS A 804 7.52 25.71 -3.46
C LYS A 804 6.18 26.39 -3.77
N PHE A 805 5.30 26.50 -2.77
CA PHE A 805 4.02 27.19 -2.90
C PHE A 805 4.19 28.67 -3.30
N LEU A 806 5.16 29.38 -2.71
CA LEU A 806 5.42 30.78 -3.05
C LEU A 806 5.94 30.95 -4.49
N VAL A 807 6.68 29.97 -5.02
CA VAL A 807 7.11 29.95 -6.43
C VAL A 807 5.93 29.76 -7.37
N GLU A 808 5.00 28.86 -7.03
CA GLU A 808 3.79 28.56 -7.83
C GLU A 808 2.79 29.74 -7.84
N VAL A 809 2.67 30.47 -6.73
CA VAL A 809 1.84 31.70 -6.67
C VAL A 809 2.47 32.84 -7.49
N LYS A 810 3.80 32.98 -7.46
CA LYS A 810 4.48 34.04 -8.21
C LYS A 810 4.58 33.77 -9.71
N SER A 811 4.59 32.50 -10.12
CA SER A 811 4.56 32.10 -11.54
C SER A 811 3.18 32.25 -12.19
N GLY A 812 2.16 32.65 -11.42
CA GLY A 812 0.77 32.74 -11.90
C GLY A 812 0.13 31.38 -12.17
N GLN A 813 0.77 30.29 -11.74
CA GLN A 813 0.20 28.93 -11.81
C GLN A 813 -0.91 28.74 -10.77
N VAL A 814 -0.84 29.48 -9.66
CA VAL A 814 -1.82 29.46 -8.58
C VAL A 814 -2.28 30.89 -8.28
N ASP A 815 -3.57 31.17 -8.51
CA ASP A 815 -4.17 32.46 -8.17
C ASP A 815 -4.41 32.53 -6.65
N ALA A 816 -3.57 33.29 -5.94
CA ALA A 816 -3.72 33.54 -4.50
C ALA A 816 -3.61 35.04 -4.20
N SER A 817 -4.47 35.55 -3.31
CA SER A 817 -4.48 36.96 -2.87
C SER A 817 -3.37 37.26 -1.86
N LEU A 818 -2.12 36.95 -2.21
CA LEU A 818 -0.96 37.06 -1.34
C LEU A 818 0.16 37.81 -2.08
N ASN A 819 0.95 38.61 -1.35
CA ASN A 819 2.13 39.26 -1.93
C ASN A 819 3.35 38.33 -1.75
N PRO A 820 3.83 37.65 -2.80
CA PRO A 820 4.85 36.61 -2.68
C PRO A 820 6.18 37.15 -2.14
N ASP A 821 6.53 38.40 -2.40
CA ASP A 821 7.77 39.02 -1.90
C ASP A 821 7.68 39.39 -0.41
N ARG A 822 6.48 39.62 0.13
CA ARG A 822 6.27 39.83 1.57
C ARG A 822 6.29 38.49 2.31
N GLU A 823 5.62 37.48 1.79
CA GLU A 823 5.58 36.15 2.41
C GLU A 823 6.93 35.44 2.34
N LEU A 824 7.70 35.61 1.27
CA LEU A 824 9.07 35.09 1.20
C LEU A 824 9.98 35.69 2.28
N ARG A 825 9.87 37.01 2.54
CA ARG A 825 10.62 37.67 3.62
C ARG A 825 10.21 37.14 4.99
N ARG A 826 8.91 36.87 5.18
CA ARG A 826 8.37 36.28 6.41
C ARG A 826 8.88 34.85 6.61
N LEU A 827 8.86 34.03 5.56
CA LEU A 827 9.38 32.65 5.58
C LEU A 827 10.87 32.62 5.93
N LYS A 828 11.67 33.52 5.34
CA LYS A 828 13.09 33.68 5.69
C LYS A 828 13.31 34.05 7.16
N GLN A 829 12.50 34.97 7.69
CA GLN A 829 12.57 35.35 9.12
C GLN A 829 12.18 34.19 10.04
N MET A 830 11.13 33.44 9.68
CA MET A 830 10.69 32.26 10.43
C MET A 830 11.75 31.16 10.43
N PHE A 831 12.41 30.93 9.29
CA PHE A 831 13.50 29.96 9.17
C PHE A 831 14.70 30.34 10.03
N GLU A 832 15.16 31.60 10.00
CA GLU A 832 16.30 32.03 10.82
C GLU A 832 15.97 32.04 12.32
N ALA A 833 14.75 32.41 12.71
CA ALA A 833 14.30 32.35 14.10
C ALA A 833 14.26 30.91 14.62
N TRP A 834 13.65 30.00 13.86
CA TRP A 834 13.60 28.58 14.19
C TRP A 834 15.00 27.95 14.25
N LYS A 835 15.86 28.23 13.26
CA LYS A 835 17.24 27.74 13.22
C LYS A 835 18.05 28.21 14.43
N LYS A 836 17.88 29.47 14.85
CA LYS A 836 18.54 30.02 16.05
C LYS A 836 18.09 29.29 17.30
N ASP A 837 16.78 29.08 17.46
CA ASP A 837 16.17 28.37 18.57
C ASP A 837 16.61 26.90 18.62
N TYR A 838 16.49 26.18 17.50
CA TYR A 838 16.91 24.80 17.36
C TYR A 838 18.42 24.64 17.63
N GLY A 839 19.25 25.56 17.14
CA GLY A 839 20.68 25.59 17.43
C GLY A 839 21.02 25.87 18.90
N MET A 840 20.19 26.62 19.64
CA MET A 840 20.35 26.79 21.09
C MET A 840 19.99 25.49 21.83
N ARG A 841 18.86 24.87 21.51
CA ARG A 841 18.42 23.60 22.10
C ARG A 841 19.40 22.46 21.85
N LEU A 842 20.01 22.41 20.66
CA LEU A 842 21.07 21.45 20.32
C LEU A 842 22.34 21.66 21.18
N ARG A 843 22.71 22.92 21.45
CA ARG A 843 23.86 23.25 22.32
C ARG A 843 23.57 22.94 23.78
N GLU A 844 22.37 23.25 24.27
CA GLU A 844 21.94 22.93 25.64
C GLU A 844 21.93 21.43 25.87
N THR A 845 21.36 20.66 24.93
CA THR A 845 21.38 19.20 24.95
C THR A 845 22.82 18.67 24.99
N LYS A 846 23.72 19.25 24.20
CA LYS A 846 25.15 18.89 24.22
C LYS A 846 25.84 19.22 25.55
N VAL A 847 25.48 20.33 26.21
CA VAL A 847 26.02 20.71 27.52
C VAL A 847 25.49 19.79 28.62
N ILE A 848 24.21 19.43 28.57
CA ILE A 848 23.58 18.49 29.52
C ILE A 848 24.24 17.11 29.40
N LEU A 849 24.48 16.65 28.17
CA LEU A 849 25.19 15.39 27.90
C LEU A 849 26.64 15.42 28.40
N ASN A 850 27.36 16.54 28.21
CA ASN A 850 28.71 16.70 28.73
C ASN A 850 28.76 16.78 30.28
N LYS A 851 27.73 17.32 30.94
CA LYS A 851 27.63 17.33 32.41
C LYS A 851 27.35 15.93 32.96
N LEU A 852 26.46 15.19 32.32
CA LEU A 852 26.14 13.80 32.68
C LEU A 852 27.35 12.84 32.53
N GLY A 853 28.31 13.16 31.66
CA GLY A 853 29.58 12.43 31.54
C GLY A 853 30.64 12.80 32.57
N ASN A 854 30.56 13.98 33.21
CA ASN A 854 31.56 14.48 34.16
C ASN A 854 31.20 14.21 35.64
N ASP A 855 29.95 13.88 35.96
CA ASP A 855 29.50 13.60 37.34
C ASP A 855 29.78 12.16 37.82
N GLN A 856 30.42 11.31 37.01
CA GLN A 856 30.95 10.01 37.43
C GLN A 856 32.48 10.03 37.47
N GLY A 857 33.06 10.66 38.50
CA GLY A 857 34.48 10.53 38.83
C GLY A 857 35.07 11.81 39.40
N GLY A 858 35.09 11.94 40.73
CA GLY A 858 35.92 12.93 41.41
C GLY A 858 37.40 12.53 41.35
N GLY A 859 38.28 13.48 41.01
CA GLY A 859 39.73 13.34 41.13
C GLY A 859 40.50 14.09 40.04
N ALA A 860 41.27 15.09 40.46
CA ALA A 860 41.96 16.06 39.60
C ALA A 860 43.18 15.51 38.83
N ALA A 861 43.48 16.24 37.74
CA ALA A 861 44.75 16.31 36.99
C ALA A 861 45.16 15.09 36.17
N ILE A 862 45.04 15.21 34.84
CA ILE A 862 46.17 15.15 33.89
C ILE A 862 45.73 15.86 32.60
N ASP A 863 46.49 16.89 32.29
CA ASP A 863 46.45 17.67 31.06
C ASP A 863 47.27 16.95 29.97
N LYS A 864 46.98 17.31 28.71
CA LYS A 864 47.71 16.99 27.46
C LYS A 864 47.22 15.81 26.59
N VAL A 865 46.97 16.21 25.35
CA VAL A 865 46.87 15.41 24.11
C VAL A 865 45.54 14.70 23.84
N LYS A 866 44.57 15.46 23.33
CA LYS A 866 44.00 15.24 21.98
C LYS A 866 43.27 16.51 21.51
N LYS A 867 44.08 17.50 21.13
CA LYS A 867 43.64 18.57 20.22
C LYS A 867 43.63 18.02 18.81
N LYS A 868 42.45 17.99 18.23
CA LYS A 868 42.09 18.43 16.87
C LYS A 868 40.86 17.61 16.54
N TRP A 869 39.73 18.28 16.35
CA TRP A 869 38.89 18.12 15.17
C TRP A 869 37.88 19.27 15.15
N TRP A 870 37.84 19.91 13.98
CA TRP A 870 36.98 21.01 13.52
C TRP A 870 37.36 22.43 13.93
N GLY A 871 38.11 23.03 13.00
CA GLY A 871 38.35 24.46 12.90
C GLY A 871 37.09 25.26 12.57
N ARG A 872 37.21 26.55 12.90
CA ARG A 872 36.34 27.66 12.51
C ARG A 872 35.87 27.52 11.06
N ARG A 873 34.56 27.53 10.87
CA ARG A 873 33.93 28.00 9.62
C ARG A 873 32.72 28.89 9.92
N ASN A 874 32.92 29.89 10.77
CA ASN A 874 32.13 31.12 10.74
C ASN A 874 32.96 32.19 10.04
N SER A 875 32.86 32.24 8.71
CA SER A 875 33.13 33.45 7.94
C SER A 875 32.25 33.43 6.70
N SER A 876 31.09 34.06 6.84
CA SER A 876 30.44 34.80 5.77
C SER A 876 29.62 35.90 6.42
N ARG A 877 30.34 36.88 6.98
CA ARG A 877 29.94 38.28 6.84
C ARG A 877 30.01 38.57 5.35
N ILE A 878 28.89 38.81 4.71
CA ILE A 878 28.83 39.61 3.49
C ILE A 878 27.68 40.59 3.69
N ASN A 879 28.02 41.86 3.46
CA ASN A 879 27.13 43.02 3.40
C ASN A 879 25.98 42.83 2.41
#